data_AF-A0A7G4RKF0-F1
#
_entry.id   AF-A0A7G4RKF0-F1
#
_cell.length_a   1.000
_cell.length_b   1.000
_cell.length_c   1.000
_cell.angle_alpha   90.00
_cell.angle_beta   90.00
_cell.angle_gamma   90.00
#
_symmetry.space_group_name_H-M   'P 1'
#
loop_
_entity.id
_entity.type
_entity.pdbx_description
1 polymer ?
#
loop_
_entity_poly.entity_id
_entity_poly.type
_entity_poly.pdbx_seq_one_letter_code
_entity_poly.pdbx_strand_id
1 'polypeptide(L)'
;MNKEKIQELIFSDKDEKEIAAELIKWFTKDPELIKERYIFDRTVFHLLVLKNKPKVLEALLSDTTWRLMQDRPWREIAVLGDRNNATLWHYAVRSEEGTETLEVLLEYIPELINNSNNLGNTPLHEAVLHDNVLAIQSLVNTGKCDRAVKNEQEKTPLDMAGSKLELRKALLSINLSHIKSLDLRYRKSTPGSAEKLGDFFPLLSSRNGSDYSSSPSSSFDSFHSSLRLQGESSPERDLSNLKIVSDQENTAVTTSKQINLFLQEMVGEYRLDKHSAEYLTAQKKFHELCKTNFFPEDFTFDPKLITHPEFQKVVSDAIGIFYPSVDGIYTHSQEKINILMNQFIALLIPHISLEDSKPREVPLFSEGTPQKNQPLSLLWFLTACQETPESKREFNLEKITNQALGVLGSTSLIEVLISLRTLYVHFDADQKLIANLIVMQLLCYSAVNRIAELPTLSMQLRFFCNINSDKDKGLGELGSELNQHLKEGLESSSVYTNCPLLHNFLSLNRQLRCPTLIDANRSFDQLVNQALAKTRGERVDEVLLIAHELRQLTITFYQKVSITEFNDGNWLKADKDILSPNIKELTGSFNRLSSYFCFKILSQPPENLKTALQFIIDLAQALCPLKGENYPDLNHMMLIAGILNNKNISRLYDKNASRIPTAFKGLSTKDLRYIEEINKLISSEKNSKYLREVYGAFRSALPFLGLLLTEATFATDGNPNPLLRAETLGMVLKKILEVKLLVNFEITTYQTNMTAFIQEFRAVDEESQYWASVRLQPRKADLLDLENNIPAIESALDTLHNDFLPNHILPCIVINKKMYKPTQTAEVLIDLYSLHLKRFKTDKQQSKKRDEIQKESILFKRCFKKLKCAVLKILEINNRYYYELKLADKKNPILFIHLLDNLRKQLVTSEELEELNTSSSPKTLKEKPSKDAGKRKTAIFLEKNGFFKPESKDSDEKVTPLENMFS
;
A
#
# COMPACT_ATOMS: atom_id res chain seq x y z
N MET A 1 -40.75 48.68 32.87
CA MET A 1 -41.01 47.22 32.74
C MET A 1 -40.00 46.55 33.65
N ASN A 2 -40.42 45.79 34.67
CA ASN A 2 -39.49 45.41 35.74
C ASN A 2 -38.55 44.28 35.30
N LYS A 3 -37.25 44.49 35.54
CA LYS A 3 -36.18 43.50 35.59
C LYS A 3 -36.61 42.15 36.20
N GLU A 4 -37.48 42.18 37.20
CA GLU A 4 -38.11 41.01 37.83
C GLU A 4 -38.88 40.12 36.83
N LYS A 5 -39.62 40.72 35.88
CA LYS A 5 -40.39 39.96 34.86
C LYS A 5 -39.49 39.26 33.84
N ILE A 6 -38.35 39.86 33.50
CA ILE A 6 -37.35 39.25 32.60
C ILE A 6 -36.71 38.05 33.31
N GLN A 7 -36.37 38.21 34.59
CA GLN A 7 -35.86 37.13 35.41
C GLN A 7 -36.89 36.00 35.57
N GLU A 8 -38.14 36.30 35.91
CA GLU A 8 -39.22 35.31 36.00
C GLU A 8 -39.44 34.55 34.68
N LEU A 9 -39.35 35.24 33.54
CA LEU A 9 -39.50 34.61 32.22
C LEU A 9 -38.36 33.64 31.91
N ILE A 10 -37.10 34.02 32.15
CA ILE A 10 -35.93 33.17 31.91
C ILE A 10 -35.92 31.96 32.84
N PHE A 11 -36.43 32.12 34.07
CA PHE A 11 -36.50 31.06 35.07
C PHE A 11 -37.75 30.19 34.92
N SER A 12 -38.63 30.48 33.94
CA SER A 12 -39.82 29.69 33.67
C SER A 12 -39.54 28.45 32.81
N ASP A 13 -40.41 27.45 32.93
CA ASP A 13 -40.38 26.22 32.12
C ASP A 13 -41.09 26.37 30.76
N LYS A 14 -41.33 27.60 30.30
CA LYS A 14 -41.90 27.86 28.97
C LYS A 14 -40.96 27.41 27.85
N ASP A 15 -41.52 27.19 26.65
CA ASP A 15 -40.73 26.87 25.46
C ASP A 15 -39.72 27.98 25.16
N GLU A 16 -38.48 27.61 24.86
CA GLU A 16 -37.39 28.52 24.54
C GLU A 16 -37.72 29.44 23.36
N LYS A 17 -38.52 28.96 22.40
CA LYS A 17 -38.96 29.80 21.27
C LYS A 17 -39.90 30.92 21.72
N GLU A 18 -40.78 30.64 22.67
CA GLU A 18 -41.69 31.64 23.24
C GLU A 18 -40.93 32.64 24.11
N ILE A 19 -39.99 32.15 24.93
CA ILE A 19 -39.09 32.99 25.74
C ILE A 19 -38.27 33.92 24.83
N ALA A 20 -37.67 33.39 23.76
CA ALA A 20 -36.90 34.18 22.80
C ALA A 20 -37.77 35.24 22.11
N ALA A 21 -38.96 34.88 21.63
CA ALA A 21 -39.86 35.81 20.97
C ALA A 21 -40.35 36.93 21.90
N GLU A 22 -40.66 36.61 23.17
CA GLU A 22 -41.04 37.60 24.18
C GLU A 22 -39.87 38.54 24.53
N LEU A 23 -38.67 38.00 24.74
CA LEU A 23 -37.47 38.80 25.02
C LEU A 23 -37.09 39.72 23.85
N ILE A 24 -37.08 39.21 22.61
CA ILE A 24 -36.80 40.01 21.41
C ILE A 24 -37.83 41.14 21.27
N LYS A 25 -39.12 40.83 21.48
CA LYS A 25 -40.20 41.83 21.44
C LYS A 25 -40.05 42.91 22.51
N TRP A 26 -39.52 42.57 23.69
CA TRP A 26 -39.31 43.53 24.78
C TRP A 26 -38.09 44.40 24.52
N PHE A 27 -36.98 43.82 24.06
CA PHE A 27 -35.77 44.57 23.72
C PHE A 27 -35.91 45.46 22.47
N THR A 28 -36.73 45.07 21.50
CA THR A 28 -37.06 45.93 20.34
C THR A 28 -37.94 47.12 20.72
N LYS A 29 -38.74 46.99 21.78
CA LYS A 29 -39.60 48.08 22.28
C LYS A 29 -38.87 49.03 23.22
N ASP A 30 -37.94 48.53 24.03
CA ASP A 30 -37.12 49.31 24.96
C ASP A 30 -35.68 48.72 25.05
N PRO A 31 -34.72 49.29 24.29
CA PRO A 31 -33.36 48.79 24.19
C PRO A 31 -32.54 48.94 25.47
N GLU A 32 -32.90 49.82 26.40
CA GLU A 32 -32.16 50.00 27.66
C GLU A 32 -32.33 48.79 28.60
N LEU A 33 -33.39 47.99 28.43
CA LEU A 33 -33.65 46.79 29.22
C LEU A 33 -32.58 45.71 29.08
N ILE A 34 -31.79 45.70 28.00
CA ILE A 34 -30.70 44.74 27.81
C ILE A 34 -29.45 45.10 28.64
N LYS A 35 -29.31 46.38 29.02
CA LYS A 35 -28.22 46.90 29.85
C LYS A 35 -28.48 46.72 31.35
N GLU A 36 -29.68 46.27 31.72
CA GLU A 36 -30.07 46.01 33.10
C GLU A 36 -29.13 45.01 33.78
N ARG A 37 -28.69 45.37 34.99
CA ARG A 37 -27.74 44.60 35.78
C ARG A 37 -28.47 43.88 36.89
N TYR A 38 -28.32 42.56 36.95
CA TYR A 38 -28.94 41.67 37.94
C TYR A 38 -28.04 41.46 39.15
N ILE A 39 -28.44 40.54 40.06
CA ILE A 39 -27.66 40.25 41.26
C ILE A 39 -26.22 39.88 40.84
N PHE A 40 -25.23 40.49 41.50
CA PHE A 40 -23.80 40.45 41.15
C PHE A 40 -23.41 41.12 39.82
N ASP A 41 -24.13 42.15 39.38
CA ASP A 41 -23.90 42.87 38.11
C ASP A 41 -23.97 41.99 36.85
N ARG A 42 -24.65 40.84 36.97
CA ARG A 42 -24.89 39.90 35.87
C ARG A 42 -25.77 40.53 34.79
N THR A 43 -25.46 40.26 33.53
CA THR A 43 -26.31 40.66 32.40
C THR A 43 -27.38 39.61 32.13
N VAL A 44 -28.35 39.94 31.27
CA VAL A 44 -29.38 38.96 30.84
C VAL A 44 -28.75 37.70 30.22
N PHE A 45 -27.63 37.85 29.51
CA PHE A 45 -26.89 36.72 28.91
C PHE A 45 -26.32 35.77 29.98
N HIS A 46 -25.87 36.29 31.13
CA HIS A 46 -25.39 35.44 32.23
C HIS A 46 -26.54 34.60 32.82
N LEU A 47 -27.75 35.14 32.87
CA LEU A 47 -28.93 34.41 33.37
C LEU A 47 -29.34 33.30 32.40
N LEU A 48 -29.26 33.55 31.09
CA LEU A 48 -29.55 32.54 30.06
C LEU A 48 -28.58 31.37 30.10
N VAL A 49 -27.28 31.65 30.28
CA VAL A 49 -26.25 30.61 30.44
C VAL A 49 -26.44 29.85 31.75
N LEU A 50 -26.72 30.54 32.86
CA LEU A 50 -26.94 29.92 34.17
C LEU A 50 -28.16 28.98 34.19
N LYS A 51 -29.17 29.27 33.38
CA LYS A 51 -30.39 28.45 33.24
C LYS A 51 -30.39 27.50 32.03
N ASN A 52 -29.24 27.34 31.37
CA ASN A 52 -29.04 26.46 30.22
C ASN A 52 -30.15 26.61 29.16
N LYS A 53 -30.31 27.83 28.61
CA LYS A 53 -31.28 28.14 27.55
C LYS A 53 -30.56 28.44 26.21
N PRO A 54 -29.93 27.43 25.57
CA PRO A 54 -29.05 27.63 24.42
C PRO A 54 -29.77 28.19 23.19
N LYS A 55 -31.03 27.80 22.93
CA LYS A 55 -31.78 28.26 21.74
C LYS A 55 -32.23 29.70 21.90
N VAL A 56 -32.55 30.12 23.13
CA VAL A 56 -32.81 31.53 23.45
C VAL A 56 -31.53 32.36 23.25
N LEU A 57 -30.40 31.86 23.72
CA LEU A 57 -29.10 32.50 23.56
C LEU A 57 -28.73 32.65 22.07
N GLU A 58 -28.83 31.57 21.29
CA GLU A 58 -28.58 31.56 19.85
C GLU A 58 -29.52 32.52 19.11
N ALA A 59 -30.82 32.50 19.42
CA ALA A 59 -31.79 33.40 18.82
C ALA A 59 -31.47 34.87 19.08
N LEU A 60 -31.02 35.23 20.28
CA LEU A 60 -30.63 36.61 20.62
C LEU A 60 -29.30 37.03 19.99
N LEU A 61 -28.35 36.11 19.83
CA LEU A 61 -27.03 36.38 19.23
C LEU A 61 -27.08 36.41 17.69
N SER A 62 -28.01 35.67 17.08
CA SER A 62 -28.20 35.58 15.62
C SER A 62 -29.15 36.64 15.04
N ASP A 63 -29.95 37.29 15.88
CA ASP A 63 -30.96 38.23 15.41
C ASP A 63 -30.33 39.43 14.68
N THR A 64 -30.82 39.68 13.47
CA THR A 64 -30.34 40.75 12.58
C THR A 64 -31.17 42.03 12.67
N THR A 65 -32.30 42.00 13.40
CA THR A 65 -33.17 43.18 13.61
C THR A 65 -32.43 44.34 14.28
N TRP A 66 -31.38 44.04 15.04
CA TRP A 66 -30.47 45.00 15.66
C TRP A 66 -29.65 45.83 14.66
N ARG A 67 -29.48 45.40 13.40
CA ARG A 67 -28.73 46.17 12.38
C ARG A 67 -29.42 47.47 11.95
N LEU A 68 -30.71 47.63 12.23
CA LEU A 68 -31.46 48.86 11.97
C LEU A 68 -31.16 49.97 13.00
N MET A 69 -30.57 49.60 14.14
CA MET A 69 -30.11 50.49 15.20
C MET A 69 -28.58 50.55 15.07
N GLN A 70 -27.99 51.71 14.76
CA GLN A 70 -26.57 51.81 14.36
C GLN A 70 -25.52 51.43 15.45
N ASP A 71 -25.95 51.04 16.64
CA ASP A 71 -25.10 50.56 17.74
C ASP A 71 -25.20 49.04 17.89
N ARG A 72 -24.09 48.33 18.13
CA ARG A 72 -24.05 46.87 18.40
C ARG A 72 -24.27 46.61 19.90
N PRO A 73 -25.49 46.59 20.45
CA PRO A 73 -25.67 46.79 21.89
C PRO A 73 -25.38 45.49 22.65
N TRP A 74 -25.80 44.35 22.10
CA TRP A 74 -25.67 43.07 22.78
C TRP A 74 -24.25 42.54 22.83
N ARG A 75 -23.40 42.79 21.81
CA ARG A 75 -22.04 42.25 21.78
C ARG A 75 -21.17 42.91 22.84
N GLU A 76 -21.30 44.23 23.00
CA GLU A 76 -20.64 44.95 24.09
C GLU A 76 -21.12 44.43 25.45
N ILE A 77 -22.42 44.16 25.61
CA ILE A 77 -22.99 43.71 26.89
C ILE A 77 -22.68 42.23 27.21
N ALA A 78 -22.63 41.36 26.20
CA ALA A 78 -22.33 39.93 26.35
C ALA A 78 -20.85 39.68 26.67
N VAL A 79 -19.97 40.60 26.28
CA VAL A 79 -18.51 40.56 26.55
C VAL A 79 -18.17 41.03 27.97
N LEU A 80 -19.04 41.82 28.60
CA LEU A 80 -18.81 42.32 29.96
C LEU A 80 -18.87 41.18 30.98
N GLY A 81 -17.93 41.19 31.92
CA GLY A 81 -17.99 40.33 33.09
C GLY A 81 -19.07 40.79 34.07
N ASP A 82 -19.38 39.90 35.01
CA ASP A 82 -20.14 40.23 36.22
C ASP A 82 -19.27 41.02 37.23
N ARG A 83 -19.75 41.24 38.46
CA ARG A 83 -19.01 41.95 39.52
C ARG A 83 -17.64 41.32 39.84
N ASN A 84 -17.47 40.03 39.57
CA ASN A 84 -16.23 39.29 39.75
C ASN A 84 -15.41 39.19 38.45
N ASN A 85 -15.73 39.98 37.42
CA ASN A 85 -15.21 39.85 36.05
C ASN A 85 -15.42 38.46 35.43
N ALA A 86 -16.34 37.63 35.97
CA ALA A 86 -16.63 36.34 35.39
C ALA A 86 -17.48 36.53 34.12
N THR A 87 -16.96 36.07 32.99
CA THR A 87 -17.63 36.12 31.68
C THR A 87 -18.64 34.97 31.53
N LEU A 88 -19.44 35.01 30.45
CA LEU A 88 -20.38 33.94 30.08
C LEU A 88 -19.72 32.56 30.05
N TRP A 89 -18.46 32.49 29.57
CA TRP A 89 -17.68 31.25 29.51
C TRP A 89 -17.45 30.63 30.89
N HIS A 90 -17.20 31.43 31.93
CA HIS A 90 -17.01 30.93 33.30
C HIS A 90 -18.28 30.31 33.88
N TYR A 91 -19.46 30.70 33.40
CA TYR A 91 -20.72 30.10 33.82
C TYR A 91 -21.11 28.90 32.97
N ALA A 92 -20.84 28.94 31.66
CA ALA A 92 -21.17 27.85 30.74
C ALA A 92 -20.41 26.55 31.06
N VAL A 93 -19.17 26.67 31.55
CA VAL A 93 -18.34 25.51 31.92
C VAL A 93 -18.77 24.85 33.24
N ARG A 94 -19.59 25.52 34.06
CA ARG A 94 -20.04 25.01 35.36
C ARG A 94 -21.23 24.06 35.25
N SER A 95 -22.00 24.13 34.16
CA SER A 95 -23.16 23.27 33.96
C SER A 95 -22.76 21.97 33.26
N GLU A 96 -23.22 20.83 33.80
CA GLU A 96 -23.00 19.51 33.19
C GLU A 96 -23.82 19.34 31.88
N GLU A 97 -24.97 19.99 31.79
CA GLU A 97 -25.90 19.95 30.63
C GLU A 97 -25.59 21.01 29.55
N GLY A 98 -24.50 21.77 29.71
CA GLY A 98 -24.20 22.98 28.94
C GLY A 98 -23.56 22.80 27.56
N THR A 99 -23.55 21.60 26.97
CA THR A 99 -22.81 21.33 25.71
C THR A 99 -23.30 22.19 24.54
N GLU A 100 -24.63 22.29 24.35
CA GLU A 100 -25.22 23.16 23.32
C GLU A 100 -24.89 24.64 23.57
N THR A 101 -24.86 25.06 24.84
CA THR A 101 -24.50 26.44 25.21
C THR A 101 -23.02 26.75 24.90
N LEU A 102 -22.12 25.78 25.09
CA LEU A 102 -20.70 25.92 24.72
C LEU A 102 -20.50 26.01 23.19
N GLU A 103 -21.26 25.24 22.40
CA GLU A 103 -21.24 25.31 20.93
C GLU A 103 -21.69 26.68 20.42
N VAL A 104 -22.79 27.22 20.96
CA VAL A 104 -23.27 28.57 20.61
C VAL A 104 -22.25 29.64 20.99
N LEU A 105 -21.62 29.55 22.16
CA LEU A 105 -20.58 30.50 22.57
C LEU A 105 -19.32 30.40 21.70
N LEU A 106 -18.96 29.21 21.22
CA LEU A 106 -17.86 29.00 20.29
C LEU A 106 -18.10 29.65 18.93
N GLU A 107 -19.33 29.61 18.43
CA GLU A 107 -19.70 30.19 17.14
C GLU A 107 -19.72 31.72 17.18
N TYR A 108 -20.30 32.32 18.22
CA TYR A 108 -20.58 33.76 18.24
C TYR A 108 -19.57 34.61 19.07
N ILE A 109 -18.95 34.05 20.12
CA ILE A 109 -18.08 34.79 21.06
C ILE A 109 -16.81 33.99 21.47
N PRO A 110 -15.92 33.64 20.52
CA PRO A 110 -14.69 32.88 20.83
C PRO A 110 -13.60 33.70 21.54
N GLU A 111 -13.69 35.04 21.54
CA GLU A 111 -12.64 35.96 22.01
C GLU A 111 -12.43 35.91 23.54
N LEU A 112 -13.42 35.44 24.30
CA LEU A 112 -13.43 35.47 25.77
C LEU A 112 -12.90 34.20 26.44
N ILE A 113 -12.46 33.20 25.66
CA ILE A 113 -12.12 31.85 26.15
C ILE A 113 -10.95 31.84 27.15
N ASN A 114 -10.09 32.86 27.12
CA ASN A 114 -8.89 32.98 27.97
C ASN A 114 -8.98 34.13 28.99
N ASN A 115 -10.10 34.86 29.07
CA ASN A 115 -10.22 35.98 30.00
C ASN A 115 -10.25 35.47 31.44
N SER A 116 -9.50 36.13 32.33
CA SER A 116 -9.48 35.80 33.75
C SER A 116 -10.53 36.58 34.54
N ASN A 117 -11.16 35.94 35.52
CA ASN A 117 -11.99 36.61 36.51
C ASN A 117 -11.12 37.27 37.61
N ASN A 118 -11.75 37.86 38.64
CA ASN A 118 -11.08 38.52 39.78
C ASN A 118 -10.25 37.59 40.67
N LEU A 119 -10.28 36.27 40.45
CA LEU A 119 -9.40 35.30 41.11
C LEU A 119 -8.24 34.88 40.20
N GLY A 120 -8.12 35.49 39.02
CA GLY A 120 -7.20 35.08 37.96
C GLY A 120 -7.62 33.80 37.24
N ASN A 121 -8.75 33.18 37.60
CA ASN A 121 -9.21 31.94 36.98
C ASN A 121 -9.74 32.24 35.57
N THR A 122 -9.27 31.50 34.57
CA THR A 122 -9.89 31.43 33.25
C THR A 122 -11.08 30.45 33.25
N PRO A 123 -11.92 30.43 32.18
CA PRO A 123 -12.97 29.42 32.04
C PRO A 123 -12.45 27.99 32.17
N LEU A 124 -11.21 27.72 31.76
CA LEU A 124 -10.58 26.40 31.92
C LEU A 124 -10.31 26.05 33.39
N HIS A 125 -9.88 27.02 34.22
CA HIS A 125 -9.72 26.81 35.67
C HIS A 125 -11.06 26.51 36.35
N GLU A 126 -12.13 27.22 35.97
CA GLU A 126 -13.47 26.99 36.50
C GLU A 126 -14.02 25.62 36.08
N ALA A 127 -13.75 25.17 34.85
CA ALA A 127 -14.12 23.84 34.39
C ALA A 127 -13.45 22.73 35.22
N VAL A 128 -12.17 22.92 35.57
CA VAL A 128 -11.41 22.00 36.44
C VAL A 128 -11.93 22.06 37.89
N LEU A 129 -12.26 23.24 38.40
CA LEU A 129 -12.79 23.40 39.76
C LEU A 129 -14.12 22.64 39.96
N HIS A 130 -14.94 22.56 38.90
CA HIS A 130 -16.24 21.89 38.91
C HIS A 130 -16.20 20.45 38.38
N ASP A 131 -15.01 19.89 38.16
CA ASP A 131 -14.80 18.53 37.63
C ASP A 131 -15.53 18.23 36.29
N ASN A 132 -15.80 19.26 35.47
CA ASN A 132 -16.57 19.11 34.23
C ASN A 132 -15.68 18.68 33.06
N VAL A 133 -15.50 17.37 32.91
CA VAL A 133 -14.65 16.75 31.87
C VAL A 133 -15.09 17.13 30.46
N LEU A 134 -16.40 17.18 30.18
CA LEU A 134 -16.92 17.49 28.85
C LEU A 134 -16.64 18.94 28.46
N ALA A 135 -16.82 19.89 29.39
CA ALA A 135 -16.46 21.28 29.16
C ALA A 135 -14.96 21.46 28.92
N ILE A 136 -14.11 20.76 29.69
CA ILE A 136 -12.66 20.76 29.46
C ILE A 136 -12.33 20.26 28.06
N GLN A 137 -12.90 19.12 27.64
CA GLN A 137 -12.68 18.57 26.30
C GLN A 137 -13.13 19.55 25.21
N SER A 138 -14.32 20.15 25.32
CA SER A 138 -14.82 21.13 24.37
C SER A 138 -13.94 22.36 24.28
N LEU A 139 -13.41 22.88 25.40
CA LEU A 139 -12.49 24.02 25.41
C LEU A 139 -11.13 23.66 24.79
N VAL A 140 -10.56 22.52 25.18
CA VAL A 140 -9.24 22.05 24.74
C VAL A 140 -9.22 21.74 23.25
N ASN A 141 -10.28 21.11 22.73
CA ASN A 141 -10.42 20.73 21.31
C ASN A 141 -10.47 21.94 20.36
N THR A 142 -10.71 23.16 20.87
CA THR A 142 -10.79 24.37 20.03
C THR A 142 -9.43 24.89 19.60
N GLY A 143 -8.35 24.45 20.24
CA GLY A 143 -6.98 24.88 19.95
C GLY A 143 -6.65 26.35 20.26
N LYS A 144 -7.64 27.14 20.72
CA LYS A 144 -7.50 28.57 21.04
C LYS A 144 -7.37 28.84 22.54
N CYS A 145 -7.63 27.84 23.38
CA CYS A 145 -7.54 27.95 24.82
C CYS A 145 -6.07 27.92 25.26
N ASP A 146 -5.63 28.95 25.98
CA ASP A 146 -4.29 29.01 26.57
C ASP A 146 -4.33 28.29 27.92
N ARG A 147 -3.67 27.13 27.97
CA ARG A 147 -3.57 26.30 29.18
C ARG A 147 -2.55 26.84 30.18
N ALA A 148 -1.74 27.83 29.76
CA ALA A 148 -0.63 28.39 30.54
C ALA A 148 -0.94 29.62 31.37
N VAL A 149 -2.20 30.07 31.34
CA VAL A 149 -2.62 31.18 32.20
C VAL A 149 -2.58 30.70 33.64
N LYS A 150 -1.93 31.49 34.50
CA LYS A 150 -1.89 31.25 35.94
C LYS A 150 -2.95 32.09 36.63
N ASN A 151 -3.64 31.49 37.61
CA ASN A 151 -4.52 32.24 38.48
C ASN A 151 -3.74 33.00 39.57
N GLU A 152 -4.45 33.71 40.44
CA GLU A 152 -3.82 34.49 41.54
C GLU A 152 -3.06 33.63 42.55
N GLN A 153 -3.26 32.31 42.57
CA GLN A 153 -2.47 31.37 43.38
C GLN A 153 -1.23 30.84 42.63
N GLU A 154 -0.88 31.43 41.49
CA GLU A 154 0.17 30.98 40.57
C GLU A 154 -0.01 29.57 40.01
N LYS A 155 -1.21 29.01 40.13
CA LYS A 155 -1.56 27.66 39.67
C LYS A 155 -2.19 27.73 38.29
N THR A 156 -1.86 26.75 37.48
CA THR A 156 -2.47 26.56 36.15
C THR A 156 -3.68 25.63 36.27
N PRO A 157 -4.54 25.50 35.25
CA PRO A 157 -5.64 24.55 35.27
C PRO A 157 -5.15 23.11 35.50
N LEU A 158 -3.97 22.76 34.97
CA LEU A 158 -3.36 21.45 35.15
C LEU A 158 -2.85 21.25 36.60
N ASP A 159 -2.32 22.29 37.24
CA ASP A 159 -1.93 22.23 38.66
C ASP A 159 -3.17 22.07 39.57
N MET A 160 -4.29 22.74 39.24
CA MET A 160 -5.55 22.62 39.97
C MET A 160 -6.18 21.22 39.87
N ALA A 161 -5.96 20.50 38.76
CA ALA A 161 -6.44 19.14 38.60
C ALA A 161 -5.78 18.16 39.59
N GLY A 162 -4.61 18.50 40.16
CA GLY A 162 -3.89 17.68 41.13
C GLY A 162 -3.67 16.25 40.62
N SER A 163 -4.08 15.24 41.39
CA SER A 163 -3.99 13.82 41.04
C SER A 163 -5.24 13.26 40.33
N LYS A 164 -6.24 14.09 39.99
CA LYS A 164 -7.47 13.63 39.33
C LYS A 164 -7.20 13.23 37.89
N LEU A 165 -7.11 11.92 37.64
CA LEU A 165 -6.70 11.34 36.36
C LEU A 165 -7.57 11.79 35.17
N GLU A 166 -8.90 11.82 35.32
CA GLU A 166 -9.82 12.15 34.23
C GLU A 166 -9.73 13.63 33.79
N LEU A 167 -9.48 14.55 34.74
CA LEU A 167 -9.28 15.97 34.43
C LEU A 167 -7.93 16.19 33.74
N ARG A 168 -6.85 15.55 34.22
CA ARG A 168 -5.54 15.63 33.56
C ARG A 168 -5.56 15.03 32.16
N LYS A 169 -6.27 13.90 31.96
CA LYS A 169 -6.49 13.32 30.62
C LYS A 169 -7.18 14.32 29.70
N ALA A 170 -8.24 14.97 30.17
CA ALA A 170 -8.99 15.95 29.38
C ALA A 170 -8.15 17.20 29.04
N LEU A 171 -7.37 17.71 30.01
CA LEU A 171 -6.48 18.87 29.81
C LEU A 171 -5.34 18.56 28.84
N LEU A 172 -4.65 17.42 29.03
CA LEU A 172 -3.59 16.95 28.14
C LEU A 172 -4.13 16.44 26.79
N SER A 173 -5.44 16.57 26.51
CA SER A 173 -6.12 16.09 25.30
C SER A 173 -5.95 14.57 25.03
N ILE A 174 -5.70 13.79 26.08
CA ILE A 174 -5.56 12.33 26.02
C ILE A 174 -6.97 11.72 26.02
N ASN A 175 -7.55 11.59 24.84
CA ASN A 175 -8.79 10.85 24.64
C ASN A 175 -8.52 9.33 24.74
N LEU A 176 -9.38 8.57 25.42
CA LEU A 176 -9.34 7.10 25.44
C LEU A 176 -9.31 6.50 24.02
N SER A 177 -9.93 7.17 23.03
CA SER A 177 -9.85 6.80 21.62
C SER A 177 -8.46 7.00 21.00
N HIS A 178 -7.66 7.97 21.50
CA HIS A 178 -6.27 8.17 21.09
C HIS A 178 -5.34 7.15 21.72
N ILE A 179 -5.63 6.69 22.94
CA ILE A 179 -4.92 5.57 23.55
C ILE A 179 -5.16 4.29 22.72
N LYS A 180 -6.40 4.03 22.29
CA LYS A 180 -6.68 2.93 21.32
C LYS A 180 -5.89 3.08 20.02
N SER A 181 -5.57 4.30 19.58
CA SER A 181 -4.77 4.51 18.37
C SER A 181 -3.32 4.02 18.50
N LEU A 182 -2.79 3.87 19.73
CA LEU A 182 -1.47 3.29 19.97
C LEU A 182 -1.47 1.77 19.78
N ASP A 183 -2.63 1.15 19.98
CA ASP A 183 -2.79 -0.27 19.77
C ASP A 183 -2.72 -0.57 18.28
N LEU A 184 -1.65 -1.26 17.86
CA LEU A 184 -1.48 -1.68 16.47
C LEU A 184 -2.62 -2.59 15.98
N ARG A 185 -3.45 -3.15 16.88
CA ARG A 185 -4.66 -3.93 16.54
C ARG A 185 -5.82 -3.06 16.08
N TYR A 186 -5.84 -1.80 16.49
CA TYR A 186 -6.92 -0.86 16.18
C TYR A 186 -6.59 -0.07 14.92
N ARG A 187 -7.51 -0.06 13.96
CA ARG A 187 -7.48 0.84 12.80
C ARG A 187 -8.76 1.68 12.83
N LYS A 188 -8.62 3.01 12.75
CA LYS A 188 -9.78 3.91 12.74
C LYS A 188 -10.59 3.68 11.46
N SER A 189 -11.76 3.04 11.60
CA SER A 189 -12.73 2.87 10.52
C SER A 189 -13.94 3.76 10.79
N THR A 190 -14.47 4.41 9.75
CA THR A 190 -15.77 5.09 9.86
C THR A 190 -16.88 4.04 9.81
N PRO A 191 -17.89 4.10 10.70
CA PRO A 191 -19.04 3.21 10.63
C PRO A 191 -19.71 3.24 9.24
N GLY A 192 -20.01 2.07 8.68
CA GLY A 192 -20.58 1.92 7.34
C GLY A 192 -19.60 2.18 6.18
N SER A 193 -18.28 2.30 6.45
CA SER A 193 -17.25 2.48 5.41
C SER A 193 -17.24 1.35 4.38
N ALA A 194 -17.31 0.09 4.83
CA ALA A 194 -17.36 -1.08 3.95
C ALA A 194 -18.63 -1.11 3.11
N GLU A 195 -19.79 -0.72 3.67
CA GLU A 195 -21.07 -0.65 2.95
C GLU A 195 -21.02 0.43 1.86
N LYS A 196 -20.50 1.61 2.19
CA LYS A 196 -20.28 2.70 1.23
C LYS A 196 -19.34 2.29 0.09
N LEU A 197 -18.27 1.54 0.39
CA LEU A 197 -17.41 0.97 -0.64
C LEU A 197 -18.16 -0.01 -1.54
N GLY A 198 -19.07 -0.80 -0.96
CA GLY A 198 -20.02 -1.63 -1.69
C GLY A 198 -20.83 -0.87 -2.74
N ASP A 199 -21.37 0.29 -2.36
CA ASP A 199 -22.14 1.17 -3.25
C ASP A 199 -21.28 1.80 -4.36
N PHE A 200 -20.03 2.17 -4.05
CA PHE A 200 -19.12 2.77 -5.02
C PHE A 200 -18.53 1.77 -6.03
N PHE A 201 -18.45 0.48 -5.64
CA PHE A 201 -17.83 -0.60 -6.38
C PHE A 201 -18.74 -1.85 -6.41
N PRO A 202 -19.95 -1.75 -6.98
CA PRO A 202 -20.93 -2.83 -6.90
C PRO A 202 -20.49 -4.09 -7.64
N LEU A 203 -19.70 -4.01 -8.71
CA LEU A 203 -19.24 -5.19 -9.43
C LEU A 203 -18.08 -5.89 -8.69
N LEU A 204 -17.15 -5.14 -8.11
CA LEU A 204 -16.12 -5.72 -7.24
C LEU A 204 -16.70 -6.30 -5.94
N SER A 205 -17.83 -5.75 -5.47
CA SER A 205 -18.50 -6.16 -4.23
C SER A 205 -19.57 -7.25 -4.41
N SER A 206 -20.19 -7.34 -5.59
CA SER A 206 -21.20 -8.36 -5.89
C SER A 206 -20.53 -9.68 -6.28
N ARG A 207 -20.55 -10.64 -5.36
CA ARG A 207 -20.33 -12.05 -5.70
C ARG A 207 -21.65 -12.68 -6.17
N ASN A 208 -21.64 -13.34 -7.33
CA ASN A 208 -22.67 -14.31 -7.71
C ASN A 208 -22.63 -15.46 -6.70
N GLY A 209 -23.55 -15.46 -5.73
CA GLY A 209 -23.55 -16.37 -4.57
C GLY A 209 -23.89 -17.84 -4.85
N SER A 210 -24.08 -18.28 -6.10
CA SER A 210 -24.47 -19.66 -6.41
C SER A 210 -23.32 -20.58 -6.84
N ASP A 211 -22.18 -20.06 -7.30
CA ASP A 211 -21.22 -20.86 -8.07
C ASP A 211 -19.92 -21.19 -7.30
N TYR A 212 -19.77 -20.70 -6.06
CA TYR A 212 -18.55 -20.86 -5.26
C TYR A 212 -18.84 -21.39 -3.83
N SER A 213 -19.97 -22.08 -3.63
CA SER A 213 -20.28 -22.75 -2.35
C SER A 213 -19.41 -23.99 -2.10
N SER A 214 -18.61 -24.42 -3.07
CA SER A 214 -17.43 -25.24 -2.85
C SER A 214 -16.21 -24.35 -2.97
N SER A 215 -15.79 -23.75 -1.85
CA SER A 215 -14.35 -23.45 -1.68
C SER A 215 -13.59 -24.71 -2.09
N PRO A 216 -12.49 -24.62 -2.85
CA PRO A 216 -11.62 -25.77 -2.99
C PRO A 216 -11.31 -26.23 -1.56
N SER A 217 -11.48 -27.51 -1.31
CA SER A 217 -11.22 -28.19 -0.04
C SER A 217 -9.73 -28.20 0.30
N SER A 218 -9.03 -27.08 0.13
CA SER A 218 -7.78 -26.82 0.79
C SER A 218 -8.09 -26.45 2.23
N SER A 219 -7.73 -27.35 3.13
CA SER A 219 -7.72 -27.27 4.60
C SER A 219 -7.10 -25.99 5.21
N PHE A 220 -6.67 -25.01 4.41
CA PHE A 220 -5.87 -23.85 4.81
C PHE A 220 -6.66 -22.54 4.96
N ASP A 221 -7.85 -22.41 4.35
CA ASP A 221 -8.72 -21.23 4.55
C ASP A 221 -9.24 -21.13 6.00
N SER A 222 -8.98 -22.15 6.83
CA SER A 222 -9.35 -22.23 8.26
C SER A 222 -8.40 -21.46 9.19
N PHE A 223 -7.26 -20.96 8.71
CA PHE A 223 -6.25 -20.31 9.56
C PHE A 223 -6.32 -18.81 9.37
N HIS A 224 -7.15 -18.17 10.18
CA HIS A 224 -7.32 -16.74 10.18
C HIS A 224 -7.10 -16.21 11.60
N SER A 225 -6.22 -15.21 11.73
CA SER A 225 -5.89 -14.68 13.05
C SER A 225 -7.10 -14.09 13.79
N SER A 226 -7.23 -14.40 15.09
CA SER A 226 -8.22 -13.85 16.01
C SER A 226 -7.97 -12.38 16.38
N LEU A 227 -6.83 -11.80 15.96
CA LEU A 227 -6.57 -10.36 16.05
C LEU A 227 -7.53 -9.51 15.19
N ARG A 228 -8.38 -10.14 14.37
CA ARG A 228 -9.53 -9.51 13.72
C ARG A 228 -10.59 -9.22 14.79
N LEU A 229 -10.66 -7.98 15.27
CA LEU A 229 -11.74 -7.53 16.14
C LEU A 229 -13.09 -7.76 15.43
N GLN A 230 -13.82 -8.80 15.84
CA GLN A 230 -15.25 -8.91 15.57
C GLN A 230 -15.99 -8.00 16.56
N GLY A 231 -17.10 -7.40 16.10
CA GLY A 231 -17.96 -6.58 16.94
C GLY A 231 -18.32 -7.32 18.23
N GLU A 232 -18.19 -6.60 19.34
CA GLU A 232 -18.53 -6.94 20.74
C GLU A 232 -19.43 -8.17 20.91
N SER A 233 -18.86 -9.37 20.81
CA SER A 233 -19.46 -10.64 21.24
C SER A 233 -18.48 -11.81 21.04
N SER A 234 -17.29 -11.73 21.64
CA SER A 234 -16.53 -12.96 21.87
C SER A 234 -17.17 -13.71 23.04
N PRO A 235 -17.52 -15.00 22.89
CA PRO A 235 -17.91 -15.83 24.03
C PRO A 235 -16.71 -15.90 24.96
N GLU A 236 -16.94 -15.70 26.26
CA GLU A 236 -15.94 -15.91 27.31
C GLU A 236 -15.29 -17.29 27.10
N ARG A 237 -14.04 -17.29 26.62
CA ARG A 237 -13.24 -18.51 26.53
C ARG A 237 -12.57 -18.68 27.87
N ASP A 238 -12.96 -19.73 28.58
CA ASP A 238 -12.38 -20.13 29.85
C ASP A 238 -10.92 -20.56 29.64
N LEU A 239 -10.01 -19.58 29.73
CA LEU A 239 -8.56 -19.69 29.49
C LEU A 239 -7.77 -19.85 30.80
N SER A 240 -8.47 -20.16 31.90
CA SER A 240 -7.94 -20.38 33.25
C SER A 240 -6.85 -21.48 33.34
N ASN A 241 -6.64 -22.26 32.26
CA ASN A 241 -5.66 -23.36 32.20
C ASN A 241 -4.36 -23.07 31.43
N LEU A 242 -4.17 -21.91 30.79
CA LEU A 242 -2.91 -21.58 30.11
C LEU A 242 -1.92 -20.91 31.08
N LYS A 243 -1.39 -21.70 32.03
CA LYS A 243 -0.17 -21.30 32.72
C LYS A 243 0.98 -21.31 31.70
N ILE A 244 1.61 -20.15 31.52
CA ILE A 244 2.96 -20.06 30.94
C ILE A 244 3.84 -20.87 31.90
N VAL A 245 4.11 -22.14 31.56
CA VAL A 245 4.96 -23.01 32.39
C VAL A 245 6.38 -22.45 32.31
N SER A 246 6.79 -21.79 33.39
CA SER A 246 8.15 -21.28 33.60
C SER A 246 9.04 -22.30 34.29
N ASP A 247 8.76 -23.59 34.15
CA ASP A 247 9.59 -24.63 34.75
C ASP A 247 10.62 -25.11 33.72
N GLN A 248 11.81 -24.52 33.84
CA GLN A 248 13.03 -25.02 33.26
C GLN A 248 13.37 -26.37 33.90
N GLU A 249 12.99 -27.46 33.26
CA GLU A 249 13.69 -28.73 33.39
C GLU A 249 14.26 -29.15 32.04
N ASN A 250 15.57 -29.38 32.01
CA ASN A 250 16.38 -29.80 30.87
C ASN A 250 15.72 -30.91 30.05
N THR A 251 15.06 -30.58 28.94
CA THR A 251 14.72 -31.53 27.89
C THR A 251 15.71 -31.41 26.73
N ALA A 252 16.39 -32.52 26.42
CA ALA A 252 17.45 -32.61 25.42
C ALA A 252 17.08 -31.97 24.08
N VAL A 253 17.96 -31.10 23.55
CA VAL A 253 17.85 -30.54 22.20
C VAL A 253 17.78 -31.69 21.20
N THR A 254 16.62 -31.85 20.56
CA THR A 254 16.40 -32.91 19.57
C THR A 254 17.14 -32.52 18.29
N THR A 255 17.95 -33.43 17.73
CA THR A 255 18.71 -33.13 16.51
C THR A 255 17.79 -33.04 15.29
N SER A 256 18.10 -32.18 14.30
CA SER A 256 17.34 -32.09 13.04
C SER A 256 17.15 -33.46 12.36
N LYS A 257 18.09 -34.39 12.53
CA LYS A 257 17.98 -35.78 12.04
C LYS A 257 16.84 -36.55 12.73
N GLN A 258 16.71 -36.45 14.04
CA GLN A 258 15.65 -37.13 14.80
C GLN A 258 14.26 -36.58 14.43
N ILE A 259 14.15 -35.27 14.22
CA ILE A 259 12.89 -34.63 13.78
C ILE A 259 12.50 -35.13 12.39
N ASN A 260 13.44 -35.16 11.45
CA ASN A 260 13.18 -35.66 10.10
C ASN A 260 12.82 -37.16 10.08
N LEU A 261 13.43 -37.98 10.94
CA LEU A 261 13.04 -39.39 11.10
C LEU A 261 11.60 -39.53 11.62
N PHE A 262 11.21 -38.68 12.58
CA PHE A 262 9.84 -38.69 13.11
C PHE A 262 8.81 -38.23 12.06
N LEU A 263 9.14 -37.19 11.28
CA LEU A 263 8.31 -36.79 10.14
C LEU A 263 8.23 -37.89 9.07
N GLN A 264 9.30 -38.65 8.87
CA GLN A 264 9.31 -39.80 7.96
C GLN A 264 8.37 -40.92 8.43
N GLU A 265 8.35 -41.21 9.73
CA GLU A 265 7.40 -42.15 10.34
C GLU A 265 5.96 -41.66 10.14
N MET A 266 5.68 -40.39 10.43
CA MET A 266 4.35 -39.79 10.21
C MET A 266 3.89 -39.87 8.74
N VAL A 267 4.79 -39.63 7.78
CA VAL A 267 4.50 -39.78 6.35
C VAL A 267 4.23 -41.25 5.98
N GLY A 268 4.95 -42.19 6.60
CA GLY A 268 4.71 -43.63 6.45
C GLY A 268 3.31 -44.04 6.91
N GLU A 269 2.91 -43.62 8.12
CA GLU A 269 1.58 -43.93 8.68
C GLU A 269 0.45 -43.28 7.88
N TYR A 270 0.64 -42.03 7.43
CA TYR A 270 -0.35 -41.34 6.59
C TYR A 270 -0.61 -42.07 5.26
N ARG A 271 0.42 -42.72 4.69
CA ARG A 271 0.28 -43.51 3.46
C ARG A 271 -0.53 -44.78 3.66
N LEU A 272 -0.46 -45.39 4.83
CA LEU A 272 -1.21 -46.61 5.15
C LEU A 272 -2.69 -46.28 5.33
N ASP A 273 -2.99 -45.34 6.23
CA ASP A 273 -4.34 -44.81 6.41
C ASP A 273 -4.30 -43.43 7.10
N LYS A 274 -4.88 -42.42 6.43
CA LYS A 274 -5.03 -41.04 6.95
C LYS A 274 -5.87 -40.95 8.24
N HIS A 275 -6.66 -41.97 8.55
CA HIS A 275 -7.49 -42.05 9.76
C HIS A 275 -7.00 -43.13 10.74
N SER A 276 -5.80 -43.69 10.52
CA SER A 276 -5.20 -44.65 11.45
C SER A 276 -5.05 -44.06 12.85
N ALA A 277 -5.24 -44.91 13.86
CA ALA A 277 -5.03 -44.52 15.25
C ALA A 277 -3.56 -44.15 15.49
N GLU A 278 -2.65 -44.80 14.77
CA GLU A 278 -1.21 -44.62 14.75
C GLU A 278 -0.84 -43.22 14.25
N TYR A 279 -1.36 -42.79 13.09
CA TYR A 279 -1.12 -41.43 12.56
C TYR A 279 -1.68 -40.35 13.49
N LEU A 280 -2.91 -40.53 14.00
CA LEU A 280 -3.50 -39.58 14.95
C LEU A 280 -2.71 -39.51 16.26
N THR A 281 -2.14 -40.63 16.72
CA THR A 281 -1.26 -40.67 17.91
C THR A 281 0.07 -39.98 17.63
N ALA A 282 0.66 -40.20 16.45
CA ALA A 282 1.88 -39.53 16.02
C ALA A 282 1.69 -38.01 15.88
N GLN A 283 0.55 -37.56 15.33
CA GLN A 283 0.18 -36.14 15.28
C GLN A 283 0.02 -35.53 16.68
N LYS A 284 -0.65 -36.22 17.61
CA LYS A 284 -0.75 -35.76 19.00
C LYS A 284 0.62 -35.67 19.66
N LYS A 285 1.50 -36.65 19.43
CA LYS A 285 2.88 -36.61 19.93
C LYS A 285 3.68 -35.46 19.33
N PHE A 286 3.53 -35.20 18.03
CA PHE A 286 4.13 -34.03 17.36
C PHE A 286 3.66 -32.72 18.01
N HIS A 287 2.36 -32.60 18.28
CA HIS A 287 1.78 -31.44 18.95
C HIS A 287 2.35 -31.21 20.35
N GLU A 288 2.46 -32.25 21.17
CA GLU A 288 3.08 -32.15 22.51
C GLU A 288 4.56 -31.79 22.42
N LEU A 289 5.30 -32.34 21.46
CA LEU A 289 6.69 -31.97 21.21
C LEU A 289 6.81 -30.50 20.80
N CYS A 290 5.91 -29.98 19.95
CA CYS A 290 5.89 -28.56 19.58
C CYS A 290 5.67 -27.60 20.77
N LYS A 291 5.17 -28.08 21.93
CA LYS A 291 5.08 -27.27 23.16
C LYS A 291 6.40 -27.20 23.94
N THR A 292 7.38 -28.02 23.58
CA THR A 292 8.73 -28.06 24.16
C THR A 292 9.77 -27.43 23.22
N ASN A 293 11.03 -27.29 23.63
CA ASN A 293 12.12 -26.82 22.77
C ASN A 293 12.53 -27.89 21.74
N PHE A 294 11.64 -28.18 20.81
CA PHE A 294 11.73 -29.30 19.89
C PHE A 294 12.51 -28.97 18.62
N PHE A 295 12.28 -27.81 17.99
CA PHE A 295 13.01 -27.43 16.78
C PHE A 295 14.29 -26.65 17.09
N PRO A 296 15.46 -27.04 16.56
CA PRO A 296 16.65 -26.21 16.60
C PRO A 296 16.52 -25.00 15.67
N GLU A 297 17.25 -23.92 15.94
CA GLU A 297 17.23 -22.71 15.10
C GLU A 297 17.62 -22.98 13.63
N ASP A 298 18.55 -23.92 13.42
CA ASP A 298 19.04 -24.36 12.09
C ASP A 298 18.24 -25.55 11.53
N PHE A 299 17.00 -25.77 11.98
CA PHE A 299 16.18 -26.86 11.46
C PHE A 299 15.94 -26.74 9.96
N THR A 300 16.17 -27.84 9.22
CA THR A 300 15.85 -27.96 7.80
C THR A 300 15.18 -29.29 7.51
N PHE A 301 14.20 -29.29 6.61
CA PHE A 301 13.61 -30.54 6.11
C PHE A 301 14.63 -31.36 5.30
N ASP A 302 14.59 -32.68 5.44
CA ASP A 302 15.38 -33.58 4.61
C ASP A 302 14.87 -33.52 3.15
N PRO A 303 15.72 -33.18 2.17
CA PRO A 303 15.34 -33.14 0.76
C PRO A 303 14.69 -34.43 0.25
N LYS A 304 15.06 -35.59 0.81
CA LYS A 304 14.46 -36.88 0.43
C LYS A 304 12.99 -36.95 0.85
N LEU A 305 12.66 -36.38 2.01
CA LEU A 305 11.30 -36.41 2.55
C LEU A 305 10.37 -35.47 1.78
N ILE A 306 10.89 -34.34 1.30
CA ILE A 306 10.16 -33.37 0.47
C ILE A 306 9.62 -34.01 -0.83
N THR A 307 10.33 -34.99 -1.40
CA THR A 307 9.89 -35.66 -2.64
C THR A 307 8.61 -36.48 -2.48
N HIS A 308 8.16 -36.74 -1.25
CA HIS A 308 6.94 -37.49 -0.98
C HIS A 308 5.70 -36.59 -1.11
N PRO A 309 4.72 -36.93 -1.96
CA PRO A 309 3.55 -36.07 -2.20
C PRO A 309 2.66 -35.89 -0.96
N GLU A 310 2.72 -36.84 -0.01
CA GLU A 310 1.99 -36.77 1.25
C GLU A 310 2.63 -35.82 2.27
N PHE A 311 3.92 -35.50 2.13
CA PHE A 311 4.68 -34.72 3.11
C PHE A 311 4.03 -33.36 3.39
N GLN A 312 3.65 -32.62 2.36
CA GLN A 312 2.99 -31.31 2.52
C GLN A 312 1.66 -31.41 3.25
N LYS A 313 0.90 -32.50 3.04
CA LYS A 313 -0.37 -32.74 3.73
C LYS A 313 -0.14 -33.06 5.20
N VAL A 314 0.86 -33.90 5.51
CA VAL A 314 1.24 -34.20 6.90
C VAL A 314 1.66 -32.94 7.65
N VAL A 315 2.49 -32.08 7.03
CA VAL A 315 2.92 -30.81 7.63
C VAL A 315 1.75 -29.83 7.77
N SER A 316 0.87 -29.76 6.76
CA SER A 316 -0.37 -28.98 6.80
C SER A 316 -1.26 -29.38 7.97
N ASP A 317 -1.57 -30.67 8.09
CA ASP A 317 -2.45 -31.20 9.13
C ASP A 317 -1.83 -30.95 10.50
N ALA A 318 -0.52 -31.17 10.64
CA ALA A 318 0.21 -30.90 11.87
C ALA A 318 0.07 -29.43 12.27
N ILE A 319 0.36 -28.49 11.36
CA ILE A 319 0.23 -27.04 11.61
C ILE A 319 -1.21 -26.68 12.00
N GLY A 320 -2.19 -27.26 11.30
CA GLY A 320 -3.57 -26.93 11.52
C GLY A 320 -4.09 -27.25 12.92
N ILE A 321 -3.55 -28.30 13.54
CA ILE A 321 -3.91 -28.71 14.89
C ILE A 321 -3.43 -27.71 15.95
N PHE A 322 -2.20 -27.16 15.81
CA PHE A 322 -1.65 -26.27 16.82
C PHE A 322 -1.79 -24.77 16.52
N TYR A 323 -2.14 -24.38 15.28
CA TYR A 323 -2.37 -22.98 14.93
C TYR A 323 -3.37 -22.26 15.85
N PRO A 324 -4.52 -22.83 16.24
CA PRO A 324 -5.44 -22.15 17.16
C PRO A 324 -4.80 -21.82 18.52
N SER A 325 -3.88 -22.66 18.99
CA SER A 325 -3.12 -22.40 20.24
C SER A 325 -2.09 -21.30 20.04
N VAL A 326 -1.40 -21.27 18.89
CA VAL A 326 -0.47 -20.21 18.50
C VAL A 326 -1.18 -18.86 18.43
N ASP A 327 -2.30 -18.79 17.71
CA ASP A 327 -3.08 -17.57 17.54
C ASP A 327 -3.71 -17.10 18.87
N GLY A 328 -4.18 -18.02 19.71
CA GLY A 328 -4.69 -17.72 21.05
C GLY A 328 -3.62 -17.11 21.97
N ILE A 329 -2.44 -17.72 22.05
CA ILE A 329 -1.32 -17.21 22.88
C ILE A 329 -0.87 -15.85 22.35
N TYR A 330 -0.75 -15.70 21.03
CA TYR A 330 -0.33 -14.45 20.42
C TYR A 330 -1.33 -13.32 20.68
N THR A 331 -2.62 -13.58 20.48
CA THR A 331 -3.70 -12.62 20.73
C THR A 331 -3.70 -12.18 22.20
N HIS A 332 -3.60 -13.14 23.13
CA HIS A 332 -3.54 -12.84 24.56
C HIS A 332 -2.30 -12.02 24.94
N SER A 333 -1.13 -12.33 24.35
CA SER A 333 0.08 -11.55 24.56
C SER A 333 -0.07 -10.10 24.11
N GLN A 334 -0.75 -9.86 22.98
CA GLN A 334 -1.03 -8.51 22.48
C GLN A 334 -2.06 -7.77 23.34
N GLU A 335 -3.07 -8.47 23.86
CA GLU A 335 -4.00 -7.91 24.85
C GLU A 335 -3.28 -7.46 26.12
N LYS A 336 -2.39 -8.32 26.64
CA LYS A 336 -1.58 -8.01 27.81
C LYS A 336 -0.69 -6.78 27.58
N ILE A 337 -0.02 -6.70 26.42
CA ILE A 337 0.80 -5.53 26.05
C ILE A 337 -0.05 -4.25 26.04
N ASN A 338 -1.25 -4.30 25.45
CA ASN A 338 -2.13 -3.13 25.42
C ASN A 338 -2.61 -2.71 26.81
N ILE A 339 -2.99 -3.67 27.67
CA ILE A 339 -3.37 -3.40 29.06
C ILE A 339 -2.19 -2.76 29.81
N LEU A 340 -0.99 -3.31 29.64
CA LEU A 340 0.23 -2.79 30.26
C LEU A 340 0.57 -1.37 29.77
N MET A 341 0.44 -1.10 28.47
CA MET A 341 0.58 0.26 27.91
C MET A 341 -0.43 1.24 28.52
N ASN A 342 -1.69 0.82 28.68
CA ASN A 342 -2.74 1.67 29.26
C ASN A 342 -2.47 1.98 30.73
N GLN A 343 -2.05 0.97 31.50
CA GLN A 343 -1.63 1.12 32.90
C GLN A 343 -0.42 2.04 33.01
N PHE A 344 0.58 1.87 32.12
CA PHE A 344 1.77 2.69 32.09
C PHE A 344 1.46 4.17 31.80
N ILE A 345 0.60 4.44 30.81
CA ILE A 345 0.15 5.80 30.50
C ILE A 345 -0.63 6.39 31.69
N ALA A 346 -1.53 5.61 32.31
CA ALA A 346 -2.27 6.05 33.49
C ALA A 346 -1.36 6.37 34.68
N LEU A 347 -0.25 5.65 34.84
CA LEU A 347 0.77 5.90 35.86
C LEU A 347 1.55 7.20 35.57
N LEU A 348 1.82 7.52 34.30
CA LEU A 348 2.58 8.72 33.94
C LEU A 348 1.79 10.02 34.05
N ILE A 349 0.51 10.03 33.67
CA ILE A 349 -0.33 11.23 33.55
C ILE A 349 -0.34 12.11 34.83
N PRO A 350 -0.44 11.57 36.05
CA PRO A 350 -0.41 12.37 37.28
C PRO A 350 0.86 13.20 37.47
N HIS A 351 1.97 12.81 36.84
CA HIS A 351 3.29 13.39 37.05
C HIS A 351 3.75 14.33 35.92
N ILE A 352 3.01 14.42 34.82
CA ILE A 352 3.37 15.26 33.66
C ILE A 352 2.92 16.71 33.89
N SER A 353 3.81 17.69 33.74
CA SER A 353 3.57 19.13 33.99
C SER A 353 3.79 20.04 32.76
N LEU A 354 3.78 19.46 31.55
CA LEU A 354 4.40 20.07 30.36
C LEU A 354 3.78 21.36 29.82
N GLU A 355 2.48 21.62 30.05
CA GLU A 355 1.72 22.63 29.29
C GLU A 355 2.31 24.06 29.38
N ASP A 356 3.12 24.35 30.42
CA ASP A 356 3.59 25.70 30.75
C ASP A 356 5.11 25.80 30.90
N SER A 357 5.82 24.77 30.43
CA SER A 357 7.25 24.66 30.63
C SER A 357 8.04 25.43 29.57
N LYS A 358 9.03 26.21 30.03
CA LYS A 358 9.92 26.98 29.14
C LYS A 358 10.60 26.04 28.14
N PRO A 359 10.81 26.48 26.88
CA PRO A 359 11.57 25.71 25.90
C PRO A 359 12.94 25.29 26.46
N ARG A 360 13.40 24.10 26.08
CA ARG A 360 14.67 23.53 26.56
C ARG A 360 15.74 23.61 25.48
N GLU A 361 16.78 24.39 25.77
CA GLU A 361 17.97 24.45 24.90
C GLU A 361 18.76 23.14 24.93
N VAL A 362 19.27 22.73 23.77
CA VAL A 362 20.06 21.51 23.64
C VAL A 362 21.40 21.67 24.37
N PRO A 363 21.81 20.72 25.23
CA PRO A 363 23.11 20.76 25.89
C PRO A 363 24.27 20.77 24.90
N LEU A 364 25.38 21.42 25.25
CA LEU A 364 26.62 21.35 24.48
C LEU A 364 27.29 19.99 24.70
N PHE A 365 27.27 19.11 23.69
CA PHE A 365 27.93 17.82 23.74
C PHE A 365 29.42 17.96 23.40
N SER A 366 30.30 17.69 24.36
CA SER A 366 31.74 17.99 24.30
C SER A 366 32.58 17.09 23.39
N GLU A 367 32.02 16.01 22.83
CA GLU A 367 32.79 15.03 22.04
C GLU A 367 32.01 14.48 20.84
N GLY A 368 32.17 15.06 19.64
CA GLY A 368 31.64 14.45 18.41
C GLY A 368 31.63 15.34 17.17
N THR A 369 31.72 14.71 15.99
CA THR A 369 31.37 15.37 14.72
C THR A 369 29.87 15.70 14.69
N PRO A 370 29.41 16.74 13.96
CA PRO A 370 28.00 17.14 13.91
C PRO A 370 27.03 15.99 13.59
N GLN A 371 27.47 15.01 12.80
CA GLN A 371 26.72 13.81 12.43
C GLN A 371 26.50 12.84 13.62
N LYS A 372 27.45 12.72 14.56
CA LYS A 372 27.28 11.87 15.75
C LYS A 372 26.29 12.45 16.76
N ASN A 373 26.07 13.76 16.73
CA ASN A 373 25.17 14.47 17.65
C ASN A 373 23.72 14.57 17.14
N GLN A 374 23.45 14.23 15.88
CA GLN A 374 22.10 14.26 15.30
C GLN A 374 21.07 13.37 16.01
N PRO A 375 21.34 12.09 16.36
CA PRO A 375 20.38 11.27 17.10
C PRO A 375 20.15 11.80 18.52
N LEU A 376 21.16 12.39 19.15
CA LEU A 376 21.06 12.98 20.49
C LEU A 376 20.17 14.24 20.48
N SER A 377 20.35 15.14 19.51
CA SER A 377 19.50 16.33 19.39
C SER A 377 18.06 15.97 19.03
N LEU A 378 17.85 14.99 18.16
CA LEU A 378 16.51 14.49 17.83
C LEU A 378 15.78 13.93 19.06
N LEU A 379 16.46 13.08 19.85
CA LEU A 379 15.89 12.51 21.07
C LEU A 379 15.69 13.57 22.17
N TRP A 380 16.53 14.61 22.23
CA TRP A 380 16.32 15.75 23.12
C TRP A 380 15.00 16.46 22.81
N PHE A 381 14.77 16.84 21.56
CA PHE A 381 13.54 17.52 21.15
C PHE A 381 12.30 16.64 21.31
N LEU A 382 12.41 15.35 20.97
CA LEU A 382 11.34 14.37 21.18
C LEU A 382 10.97 14.25 22.66
N THR A 383 11.95 14.07 23.56
CA THR A 383 11.70 13.98 25.01
C THR A 383 11.27 15.30 25.62
N ALA A 384 11.66 16.43 25.05
CA ALA A 384 11.18 17.75 25.47
C ALA A 384 9.75 18.03 25.00
N CYS A 385 9.18 17.23 24.09
CA CYS A 385 7.92 17.53 23.40
C CYS A 385 7.95 18.88 22.67
N GLN A 386 9.05 19.16 21.98
CA GLN A 386 9.37 20.46 21.41
C GLN A 386 9.86 20.30 19.97
N GLU A 387 9.30 21.07 19.02
CA GLU A 387 9.67 20.98 17.60
C GLU A 387 10.95 21.74 17.20
N THR A 388 11.15 22.94 17.76
CA THR A 388 12.27 23.84 17.47
C THR A 388 12.76 24.44 18.78
N PRO A 389 13.99 24.98 18.88
CA PRO A 389 14.51 25.57 20.12
C PRO A 389 13.59 26.61 20.79
N GLU A 390 12.78 27.32 20.00
CA GLU A 390 11.89 28.38 20.46
C GLU A 390 10.44 27.90 20.72
N SER A 391 10.07 26.70 20.26
CA SER A 391 8.68 26.25 20.37
C SER A 391 8.32 25.83 21.79
N LYS A 392 7.05 26.03 22.16
CA LYS A 392 6.51 25.61 23.45
C LYS A 392 6.50 24.08 23.55
N ARG A 393 6.62 23.58 24.76
CA ARG A 393 6.52 22.15 25.06
C ARG A 393 5.05 21.76 25.10
N GLU A 394 4.63 20.80 24.28
CA GLU A 394 3.25 20.35 24.21
C GLU A 394 3.16 18.82 24.21
N PHE A 395 2.50 18.26 25.21
CA PHE A 395 2.30 16.82 25.27
C PHE A 395 1.21 16.38 24.29
N ASN A 396 1.62 15.68 23.23
CA ASN A 396 0.70 15.01 22.30
C ASN A 396 1.11 13.56 22.10
N LEU A 397 0.31 12.65 22.64
CA LEU A 397 0.61 11.22 22.66
C LEU A 397 0.72 10.60 21.27
N GLU A 398 -0.17 10.95 20.33
CA GLU A 398 -0.14 10.44 18.95
C GLU A 398 1.14 10.91 18.23
N LYS A 399 1.47 12.20 18.41
CA LYS A 399 2.67 12.81 17.84
C LYS A 399 3.95 12.17 18.37
N ILE A 400 4.09 12.06 19.69
CA ILE A 400 5.24 11.40 20.34
C ILE A 400 5.41 9.98 19.81
N THR A 401 4.30 9.25 19.68
CA THR A 401 4.32 7.86 19.19
C THR A 401 4.80 7.77 17.75
N ASN A 402 4.28 8.62 16.87
CA ASN A 402 4.70 8.66 15.47
C ASN A 402 6.18 9.08 15.37
N GLN A 403 6.61 10.10 16.11
CA GLN A 403 8.00 10.53 16.15
C GLN A 403 8.94 9.42 16.66
N ALA A 404 8.60 8.77 17.77
CA ALA A 404 9.36 7.65 18.33
C ALA A 404 9.49 6.50 17.32
N LEU A 405 8.39 6.15 16.64
CA LEU A 405 8.41 5.10 15.63
C LEU A 405 9.27 5.48 14.41
N GLY A 406 9.26 6.76 14.00
CA GLY A 406 10.17 7.28 12.99
C GLY A 406 11.64 7.18 13.39
N VAL A 407 11.96 7.45 14.66
CA VAL A 407 13.30 7.25 15.23
C VAL A 407 13.70 5.78 15.17
N LEU A 408 12.80 4.85 15.49
CA LEU A 408 13.05 3.39 15.38
C LEU A 408 13.30 2.95 13.93
N GLY A 409 12.78 3.68 12.94
CA GLY A 409 13.06 3.46 11.53
C GLY A 409 14.51 3.77 11.13
N SER A 410 15.14 4.74 11.79
CA SER A 410 16.50 5.19 11.46
C SER A 410 17.59 4.69 12.43
N THR A 411 17.22 4.42 13.68
CA THR A 411 18.13 4.10 14.79
C THR A 411 17.66 2.85 15.52
N SER A 412 18.57 1.95 15.89
CA SER A 412 18.19 0.72 16.60
C SER A 412 17.72 1.01 18.03
N LEU A 413 16.86 0.16 18.60
CA LEU A 413 16.38 0.33 19.98
C LEU A 413 17.54 0.35 21.00
N ILE A 414 18.59 -0.42 20.75
CA ILE A 414 19.80 -0.44 21.59
C ILE A 414 20.50 0.93 21.56
N GLU A 415 20.69 1.52 20.39
CA GLU A 415 21.28 2.85 20.25
C GLU A 415 20.41 3.95 20.85
N VAL A 416 19.07 3.83 20.74
CA VAL A 416 18.13 4.75 21.40
C VAL A 416 18.31 4.68 22.92
N LEU A 417 18.37 3.48 23.52
CA LEU A 417 18.61 3.31 24.96
C LEU A 417 19.94 3.91 25.40
N ILE A 418 21.01 3.69 24.64
CA ILE A 418 22.33 4.27 24.92
C ILE A 418 22.26 5.80 24.87
N SER A 419 21.62 6.34 23.84
CA SER A 419 21.47 7.79 23.64
C SER A 419 20.64 8.44 24.75
N LEU A 420 19.51 7.84 25.12
CA LEU A 420 18.67 8.32 26.22
C LEU A 420 19.42 8.29 27.56
N ARG A 421 20.24 7.27 27.83
CA ARG A 421 21.06 7.21 29.04
C ARG A 421 22.09 8.34 29.10
N THR A 422 22.71 8.67 27.98
CA THR A 422 23.66 9.80 27.88
C THR A 422 22.97 11.13 28.16
N LEU A 423 21.74 11.31 27.66
CA LEU A 423 20.96 12.54 27.85
C LEU A 423 20.31 12.63 29.24
N TYR A 424 20.11 11.51 29.92
CA TYR A 424 19.29 11.41 31.13
C TYR A 424 19.71 12.38 32.25
N VAL A 425 21.02 12.63 32.39
CA VAL A 425 21.56 13.55 33.41
C VAL A 425 21.15 15.01 33.16
N HIS A 426 20.86 15.36 31.91
CA HIS A 426 20.45 16.70 31.50
C HIS A 426 18.93 16.89 31.45
N PHE A 427 18.15 15.82 31.60
CA PHE A 427 16.70 15.87 31.52
C PHE A 427 16.05 16.43 32.77
N ASP A 428 15.00 17.23 32.56
CA ASP A 428 14.03 17.54 33.61
C ASP A 428 13.10 16.36 33.90
N ALA A 429 12.24 16.50 34.92
CA ALA A 429 11.33 15.43 35.32
C ALA A 429 10.41 14.97 34.18
N ASP A 430 9.82 15.90 33.42
CA ASP A 430 8.94 15.59 32.29
C ASP A 430 9.68 14.87 31.16
N GLN A 431 10.89 15.32 30.80
CA GLN A 431 11.72 14.65 29.79
C GLN A 431 12.05 13.21 30.19
N LYS A 432 12.31 12.95 31.49
CA LYS A 432 12.51 11.59 32.01
C LYS A 432 11.26 10.74 31.89
N LEU A 433 10.07 11.29 32.18
CA LEU A 433 8.80 10.59 32.02
C LEU A 433 8.52 10.24 30.55
N ILE A 434 8.74 11.18 29.64
CA ILE A 434 8.57 10.95 28.20
C ILE A 434 9.60 9.94 27.67
N ALA A 435 10.85 9.99 28.14
CA ALA A 435 11.86 9.00 27.79
C ALA A 435 11.40 7.58 28.17
N ASN A 436 10.81 7.40 29.35
CA ASN A 436 10.23 6.12 29.77
C ASN A 436 9.04 5.69 28.88
N LEU A 437 8.16 6.62 28.49
CA LEU A 437 7.08 6.36 27.53
C LEU A 437 7.61 5.88 26.18
N ILE A 438 8.62 6.56 25.63
CA ILE A 438 9.25 6.19 24.37
C ILE A 438 9.86 4.79 24.48
N VAL A 439 10.62 4.49 25.53
CA VAL A 439 11.22 3.17 25.71
C VAL A 439 10.14 2.09 25.75
N MET A 440 9.06 2.30 26.50
CA MET A 440 7.95 1.36 26.59
C MET A 440 7.29 1.13 25.22
N GLN A 441 6.99 2.20 24.48
CA GLN A 441 6.40 2.10 23.14
C GLN A 441 7.32 1.36 22.15
N LEU A 442 8.61 1.69 22.15
CA LEU A 442 9.58 1.08 21.24
C LEU A 442 9.85 -0.39 21.58
N LEU A 443 9.79 -0.79 22.85
CA LEU A 443 9.84 -2.21 23.24
C LEU A 443 8.67 -2.97 22.59
N CYS A 444 7.45 -2.45 22.68
CA CYS A 444 6.26 -3.07 22.08
C CYS A 444 6.36 -3.16 20.54
N TYR A 445 6.76 -2.08 19.87
CA TYR A 445 6.81 -2.02 18.41
C TYR A 445 7.99 -2.78 17.81
N SER A 446 9.15 -2.78 18.47
CA SER A 446 10.34 -3.50 18.01
C SER A 446 10.09 -5.00 17.91
N ALA A 447 9.33 -5.57 18.85
CA ALA A 447 8.99 -6.98 18.87
C ALA A 447 8.06 -7.42 17.72
N VAL A 448 7.24 -6.51 17.20
CA VAL A 448 6.44 -6.74 15.99
C VAL A 448 7.30 -6.60 14.73
N ASN A 449 8.30 -5.71 14.74
CA ASN A 449 9.19 -5.45 13.61
C ASN A 449 10.16 -6.61 13.36
N ARG A 450 10.94 -7.01 14.36
CA ARG A 450 11.96 -8.06 14.28
C ARG A 450 12.09 -8.79 15.62
N ILE A 451 12.41 -10.09 15.56
CA ILE A 451 12.80 -10.86 16.75
C ILE A 451 14.15 -10.29 17.23
N ALA A 452 14.16 -9.70 18.42
CA ALA A 452 15.31 -8.95 18.93
C ALA A 452 16.43 -9.83 19.52
N GLU A 453 17.66 -9.32 19.53
CA GLU A 453 18.77 -9.88 20.33
C GLU A 453 18.51 -9.64 21.83
N LEU A 454 17.89 -10.63 22.46
CA LEU A 454 17.39 -10.52 23.83
C LEU A 454 18.48 -10.20 24.89
N PRO A 455 19.71 -10.77 24.84
CA PRO A 455 20.72 -10.54 25.88
C PRO A 455 21.22 -9.09 25.93
N THR A 456 21.56 -8.52 24.77
CA THR A 456 22.09 -7.15 24.67
C THR A 456 21.00 -6.13 25.02
N LEU A 457 19.79 -6.32 24.51
CA LEU A 457 18.65 -5.45 24.82
C LEU A 457 18.31 -5.46 26.31
N SER A 458 18.23 -6.65 26.91
CA SER A 458 17.97 -6.80 28.35
C SER A 458 19.04 -6.10 29.20
N MET A 459 20.31 -6.24 28.83
CA MET A 459 21.42 -5.57 29.50
C MET A 459 21.29 -4.04 29.42
N GLN A 460 21.03 -3.49 28.23
CA GLN A 460 20.90 -2.04 28.06
C GLN A 460 19.67 -1.47 28.76
N LEU A 461 18.54 -2.20 28.74
CA LEU A 461 17.36 -1.83 29.49
C LEU A 461 17.64 -1.81 31.00
N ARG A 462 18.38 -2.81 31.52
CA ARG A 462 18.78 -2.84 32.93
C ARG A 462 19.62 -1.62 33.30
N PHE A 463 20.56 -1.20 32.45
CA PHE A 463 21.33 0.02 32.72
C PHE A 463 20.48 1.29 32.68
N PHE A 464 19.49 1.37 31.80
CA PHE A 464 18.52 2.46 31.79
C PHE A 464 17.69 2.46 33.08
N CYS A 465 17.17 1.31 33.50
CA CYS A 465 16.42 1.16 34.74
C CYS A 465 17.22 1.59 35.98
N ASN A 466 18.51 1.25 36.06
CA ASN A 466 19.35 1.65 37.19
C ASN A 466 19.45 3.17 37.33
N ILE A 467 19.56 3.91 36.23
CA ILE A 467 19.57 5.39 36.24
C ILE A 467 18.18 5.93 36.60
N ASN A 468 17.12 5.28 36.11
CA ASN A 468 15.74 5.68 36.37
C ASN A 468 15.38 5.64 37.87
N SER A 469 15.86 4.62 38.59
CA SER A 469 15.62 4.46 40.05
C SER A 469 16.56 5.26 40.94
N ASP A 470 17.55 5.96 40.39
CA ASP A 470 18.48 6.78 41.16
C ASP A 470 17.71 7.92 41.88
N LYS A 471 18.03 8.18 43.15
CA LYS A 471 17.31 9.19 43.96
C LYS A 471 17.71 10.62 43.61
N ASP A 472 18.96 10.83 43.21
CA ASP A 472 19.52 12.17 42.99
C ASP A 472 19.44 12.56 41.51
N LYS A 473 19.72 11.60 40.62
CA LYS A 473 19.77 11.79 39.16
C LYS A 473 18.56 11.22 38.43
N GLY A 474 17.80 10.32 39.06
CA GLY A 474 16.69 9.58 38.48
C GLY A 474 15.32 10.17 38.75
N LEU A 475 14.33 9.28 38.89
CA LEU A 475 12.95 9.50 39.34
C LEU A 475 12.67 8.81 40.69
N GLY A 476 13.68 8.21 41.34
CA GLY A 476 13.54 7.56 42.64
C GLY A 476 12.52 6.41 42.69
N GLU A 477 11.53 6.52 43.59
CA GLU A 477 10.47 5.51 43.77
C GLU A 477 9.59 5.37 42.54
N LEU A 478 9.14 6.49 41.94
CA LEU A 478 8.39 6.49 40.69
C LEU A 478 9.18 5.81 39.56
N GLY A 479 10.49 6.06 39.48
CA GLY A 479 11.38 5.37 38.54
C GLY A 479 11.40 3.85 38.74
N SER A 480 11.29 3.39 39.99
CA SER A 480 11.25 1.97 40.33
C SER A 480 9.93 1.30 39.93
N GLU A 481 8.80 2.01 40.08
CA GLU A 481 7.48 1.56 39.59
C GLU A 481 7.42 1.50 38.06
N LEU A 482 7.97 2.51 37.38
CA LEU A 482 8.09 2.52 35.91
C LEU A 482 8.97 1.36 35.43
N ASN A 483 10.07 1.09 36.14
CA ASN A 483 10.97 -0.02 35.82
C ASN A 483 10.30 -1.39 35.92
N GLN A 484 9.33 -1.57 36.82
CA GLN A 484 8.55 -2.81 36.88
C GLN A 484 7.78 -3.04 35.58
N HIS A 485 7.07 -2.01 35.12
CA HIS A 485 6.31 -2.09 33.87
C HIS A 485 7.21 -2.25 32.64
N LEU A 486 8.38 -1.59 32.60
CA LEU A 486 9.35 -1.78 31.51
C LEU A 486 9.88 -3.22 31.43
N LYS A 487 10.11 -3.86 32.59
CA LYS A 487 10.51 -5.27 32.65
C LYS A 487 9.38 -6.19 32.19
N GLU A 488 8.15 -5.98 32.67
CA GLU A 488 6.97 -6.71 32.22
C GLU A 488 6.72 -6.52 30.71
N GLY A 489 7.03 -5.34 30.18
CA GLY A 489 6.97 -5.01 28.76
C GLY A 489 8.02 -5.77 27.94
N LEU A 490 9.25 -5.89 28.45
CA LEU A 490 10.30 -6.72 27.84
C LEU A 490 9.93 -8.21 27.87
N GLU A 491 9.39 -8.70 28.98
CA GLU A 491 8.92 -10.10 29.09
C GLU A 491 7.78 -10.39 28.11
N SER A 492 6.79 -9.50 28.02
CA SER A 492 5.65 -9.66 27.13
C SER A 492 6.02 -9.49 25.65
N SER A 493 7.04 -8.68 25.34
CA SER A 493 7.55 -8.51 23.98
C SER A 493 8.50 -9.65 23.55
N SER A 494 9.05 -10.41 24.49
CA SER A 494 9.90 -11.59 24.25
C SER A 494 9.16 -12.93 24.30
N VAL A 495 7.82 -12.92 24.32
CA VAL A 495 7.01 -14.14 24.34
C VAL A 495 7.32 -15.06 23.15
N TYR A 496 7.71 -14.53 22.00
CA TYR A 496 8.07 -15.33 20.82
C TYR A 496 9.38 -16.11 20.98
N THR A 497 10.32 -15.60 21.77
CA THR A 497 11.58 -16.31 22.05
C THR A 497 11.41 -17.27 23.22
N ASN A 498 10.58 -16.91 24.20
CA ASN A 498 10.45 -17.65 25.45
C ASN A 498 9.36 -18.73 25.40
N CYS A 499 8.37 -18.61 24.52
CA CYS A 499 7.32 -19.62 24.31
C CYS A 499 7.76 -20.61 23.22
N PRO A 500 8.06 -21.88 23.56
CA PRO A 500 8.55 -22.85 22.59
C PRO A 500 7.58 -23.08 21.44
N LEU A 501 6.27 -23.03 21.69
CA LEU A 501 5.25 -23.20 20.66
C LEU A 501 5.29 -22.13 19.57
N LEU A 502 5.43 -20.85 19.95
CA LEU A 502 5.52 -19.75 18.98
C LEU A 502 6.84 -19.82 18.21
N HIS A 503 7.94 -20.10 18.89
CA HIS A 503 9.25 -20.28 18.26
C HIS A 503 9.21 -21.42 17.22
N ASN A 504 8.72 -22.60 17.62
CA ASN A 504 8.59 -23.77 16.77
C ASN A 504 7.67 -23.51 15.56
N PHE A 505 6.55 -22.81 15.77
CA PHE A 505 5.68 -22.40 14.67
C PHE A 505 6.41 -21.51 13.66
N LEU A 506 7.13 -20.48 14.12
CA LEU A 506 7.88 -19.57 13.25
C LEU A 506 8.98 -20.30 12.47
N SER A 507 9.70 -21.21 13.13
CA SER A 507 10.72 -22.05 12.51
C SER A 507 10.13 -22.96 11.43
N LEU A 508 9.01 -23.63 11.71
CA LEU A 508 8.32 -24.48 10.74
C LEU A 508 7.73 -23.67 9.57
N ASN A 509 7.09 -22.55 9.85
CA ASN A 509 6.52 -21.65 8.84
C ASN A 509 7.61 -21.04 7.93
N ARG A 510 8.83 -20.83 8.45
CA ARG A 510 10.00 -20.46 7.63
C ARG A 510 10.42 -21.60 6.70
N GLN A 511 10.44 -22.84 7.19
CA GLN A 511 10.80 -24.01 6.38
C GLN A 511 9.79 -24.32 5.27
N LEU A 512 8.51 -24.01 5.46
CA LEU A 512 7.50 -24.09 4.41
C LEU A 512 7.78 -23.19 3.19
N ARG A 513 8.65 -22.20 3.36
CA ARG A 513 9.05 -21.25 2.31
C ARG A 513 10.38 -21.61 1.65
N CYS A 514 10.96 -22.77 1.97
CA CYS A 514 12.25 -23.14 1.39
C CYS A 514 12.11 -23.39 -0.13
N PRO A 515 13.08 -22.95 -0.96
CA PRO A 515 13.00 -23.09 -2.41
C PRO A 515 12.78 -24.54 -2.84
N THR A 516 13.42 -25.51 -2.19
CA THR A 516 13.30 -26.93 -2.51
C THR A 516 11.88 -27.48 -2.37
N LEU A 517 11.12 -27.02 -1.37
CA LEU A 517 9.71 -27.43 -1.20
C LEU A 517 8.80 -26.75 -2.22
N ILE A 518 9.09 -25.49 -2.52
CA ILE A 518 8.33 -24.71 -3.51
C ILE A 518 8.55 -25.24 -4.93
N ASP A 519 9.78 -25.63 -5.28
CA ASP A 519 10.13 -26.18 -6.59
C ASP A 519 9.52 -27.55 -6.85
N ALA A 520 9.24 -28.31 -5.79
CA ALA A 520 8.53 -29.59 -5.88
C ALA A 520 7.04 -29.44 -6.19
N ASN A 521 6.48 -28.23 -6.02
CA ASN A 521 5.08 -27.97 -6.33
C ASN A 521 4.79 -27.98 -7.83
N ARG A 522 3.50 -28.05 -8.16
CA ARG A 522 3.02 -27.93 -9.55
C ARG A 522 3.45 -26.60 -10.18
N SER A 523 3.59 -26.60 -11.50
CA SER A 523 4.01 -25.41 -12.25
C SER A 523 2.98 -24.28 -12.20
N PHE A 524 3.42 -23.08 -11.81
CA PHE A 524 2.62 -21.86 -11.87
C PHE A 524 2.26 -21.48 -13.32
N ASP A 525 3.19 -21.66 -14.26
CA ASP A 525 2.91 -21.39 -15.69
C ASP A 525 1.81 -22.29 -16.24
N GLN A 526 1.86 -23.58 -15.91
CA GLN A 526 0.82 -24.54 -16.31
C GLN A 526 -0.54 -24.19 -15.71
N LEU A 527 -0.59 -23.77 -14.45
CA LEU A 527 -1.82 -23.32 -13.79
C LEU A 527 -2.45 -22.12 -14.53
N VAL A 528 -1.63 -21.12 -14.88
CA VAL A 528 -2.10 -19.96 -15.65
C VAL A 528 -2.57 -20.36 -17.04
N ASN A 529 -1.85 -21.26 -17.72
CA ASN A 529 -2.27 -21.77 -19.03
C ASN A 529 -3.61 -22.53 -18.96
N GLN A 530 -3.83 -23.32 -17.90
CA GLN A 530 -5.11 -24.00 -17.65
C GLN A 530 -6.25 -23.00 -17.45
N ALA A 531 -6.03 -21.95 -16.64
CA ALA A 531 -7.01 -20.89 -16.43
C ALA A 531 -7.35 -20.14 -17.73
N LEU A 532 -6.36 -19.92 -18.60
CA LEU A 532 -6.54 -19.27 -19.89
C LEU A 532 -7.26 -20.16 -20.93
N ALA A 533 -7.13 -21.48 -20.83
CA ALA A 533 -7.79 -22.43 -21.73
C ALA A 533 -9.27 -22.67 -21.39
N LYS A 534 -9.66 -22.43 -20.14
CA LYS A 534 -11.02 -22.64 -19.62
C LYS A 534 -11.92 -21.41 -19.80
N THR A 535 -13.23 -21.64 -19.88
CA THR A 535 -14.21 -20.54 -19.89
C THR A 535 -14.32 -19.87 -18.52
N ARG A 536 -15.00 -18.71 -18.44
CA ARG A 536 -15.14 -17.94 -17.19
C ARG A 536 -15.75 -18.74 -16.02
N GLY A 537 -16.74 -19.61 -16.28
CA GLY A 537 -17.38 -20.41 -15.24
C GLY A 537 -16.57 -21.63 -14.79
N GLU A 538 -15.67 -22.15 -15.63
CA GLU A 538 -14.94 -23.39 -15.36
C GLU A 538 -13.58 -23.18 -14.67
N ARG A 539 -13.08 -21.94 -14.66
CA ARG A 539 -11.72 -21.57 -14.19
C ARG A 539 -11.66 -21.06 -12.74
N VAL A 540 -12.77 -21.16 -12.03
CA VAL A 540 -12.99 -20.68 -10.67
C VAL A 540 -11.83 -21.02 -9.75
N ASP A 541 -11.51 -22.31 -9.66
CA ASP A 541 -10.50 -22.82 -8.74
C ASP A 541 -9.10 -22.33 -9.12
N GLU A 542 -8.79 -22.28 -10.43
CA GLU A 542 -7.51 -21.76 -10.88
C GLU A 542 -7.33 -20.27 -10.56
N VAL A 543 -8.38 -19.45 -10.74
CA VAL A 543 -8.35 -18.03 -10.40
C VAL A 543 -8.14 -17.82 -8.91
N LEU A 544 -8.89 -18.55 -8.07
CA LEU A 544 -8.74 -18.47 -6.61
C LEU A 544 -7.34 -18.87 -6.17
N LEU A 545 -6.78 -19.92 -6.78
CA LEU A 545 -5.45 -20.38 -6.43
C LEU A 545 -4.36 -19.42 -6.92
N ILE A 546 -4.46 -18.87 -8.14
CA ILE A 546 -3.51 -17.84 -8.60
C ILE A 546 -3.58 -16.59 -7.70
N ALA A 547 -4.79 -16.16 -7.30
CA ALA A 547 -4.98 -15.05 -6.37
C ALA A 547 -4.38 -15.36 -4.98
N HIS A 548 -4.53 -16.59 -4.51
CA HIS A 548 -3.87 -17.08 -3.29
C HIS A 548 -2.34 -16.95 -3.41
N GLU A 549 -1.71 -17.50 -4.45
CA GLU A 549 -0.25 -17.44 -4.61
C GLU A 549 0.28 -16.00 -4.66
N LEU A 550 -0.43 -15.10 -5.36
CA LEU A 550 -0.13 -13.66 -5.39
C LEU A 550 -0.24 -13.04 -3.99
N ARG A 551 -1.33 -13.30 -3.26
CA ARG A 551 -1.52 -12.79 -1.90
C ARG A 551 -0.42 -13.30 -0.95
N GLN A 552 0.02 -14.54 -1.10
CA GLN A 552 1.12 -15.10 -0.31
C GLN A 552 2.44 -14.38 -0.54
N LEU A 553 2.72 -13.87 -1.75
CA LEU A 553 3.88 -12.98 -1.98
C LEU A 553 3.80 -11.70 -1.14
N THR A 554 2.63 -11.05 -1.11
CA THR A 554 2.43 -9.81 -0.33
C THR A 554 2.53 -10.07 1.17
N ILE A 555 1.89 -11.13 1.67
CA ILE A 555 1.94 -11.53 3.08
C ILE A 555 3.39 -11.86 3.48
N THR A 556 4.09 -12.64 2.67
CA THR A 556 5.50 -13.00 2.92
C THR A 556 6.41 -11.77 2.95
N PHE A 557 6.17 -10.80 2.06
CA PHE A 557 6.88 -9.52 2.09
C PHE A 557 6.68 -8.82 3.43
N TYR A 558 5.43 -8.63 3.89
CA TYR A 558 5.17 -7.96 5.16
C TYR A 558 5.77 -8.72 6.35
N GLN A 559 5.71 -10.05 6.37
CA GLN A 559 6.39 -10.85 7.40
C GLN A 559 7.90 -10.59 7.46
N LYS A 560 8.58 -10.45 6.31
CA LYS A 560 10.05 -10.31 6.24
C LYS A 560 10.55 -8.88 6.35
N VAL A 561 9.83 -7.91 5.79
CA VAL A 561 10.32 -6.53 5.63
C VAL A 561 10.55 -5.88 6.99
N SER A 562 11.66 -5.16 7.11
CA SER A 562 11.92 -4.32 8.29
C SER A 562 11.52 -2.88 8.02
N ILE A 563 11.02 -2.19 9.05
CA ILE A 563 10.75 -0.75 8.97
C ILE A 563 12.01 0.06 8.62
N THR A 564 13.21 -0.46 8.93
CA THR A 564 14.50 0.18 8.58
C THR A 564 14.77 0.22 7.08
N GLU A 565 14.14 -0.65 6.29
CA GLU A 565 14.26 -0.62 4.83
C GLU A 565 13.59 0.61 4.20
N PHE A 566 12.68 1.26 4.94
CA PHE A 566 11.95 2.47 4.56
C PHE A 566 12.63 3.77 5.01
N ASN A 567 13.80 3.68 5.65
CA ASN A 567 14.53 4.87 6.08
C ASN A 567 15.19 5.57 4.87
N ASP A 568 15.08 6.90 4.83
CA ASP A 568 15.91 7.79 4.01
C ASP A 568 16.06 7.34 2.54
N GLY A 569 14.96 6.89 1.92
CA GLY A 569 14.97 6.44 0.52
C GLY A 569 15.94 5.29 0.22
N ASN A 570 16.25 4.42 1.20
CA ASN A 570 17.23 3.35 1.07
C ASN A 570 17.04 2.46 -0.18
N TRP A 571 15.79 2.29 -0.64
CA TRP A 571 15.44 1.53 -1.85
C TRP A 571 15.85 2.22 -3.17
N LEU A 572 16.17 3.51 -3.12
CA LEU A 572 16.63 4.32 -4.26
C LEU A 572 18.17 4.38 -4.36
N LYS A 573 18.89 4.03 -3.28
CA LYS A 573 20.35 4.13 -3.19
C LYS A 573 21.07 3.03 -4.00
N ALA A 574 22.37 3.21 -4.23
CA ALA A 574 23.21 2.24 -4.95
C ALA A 574 23.25 0.88 -4.23
N ASP A 575 23.40 0.90 -2.90
CA ASP A 575 23.50 -0.30 -2.05
C ASP A 575 22.13 -0.82 -1.57
N LYS A 576 21.05 -0.51 -2.29
CA LYS A 576 19.67 -0.95 -1.96
C LYS A 576 19.52 -2.46 -1.78
N ASP A 577 20.44 -3.24 -2.35
CA ASP A 577 20.47 -4.70 -2.23
C ASP A 577 20.74 -5.16 -0.80
N ILE A 578 21.46 -4.34 -0.03
CA ILE A 578 21.79 -4.56 1.38
C ILE A 578 20.81 -3.79 2.26
N LEU A 579 20.48 -2.55 1.88
CA LEU A 579 19.69 -1.65 2.71
C LEU A 579 18.17 -1.93 2.67
N SER A 580 17.66 -2.41 1.53
CA SER A 580 16.22 -2.65 1.29
C SER A 580 15.96 -3.94 0.48
N PRO A 581 16.48 -5.11 0.92
CA PRO A 581 16.43 -6.35 0.16
C PRO A 581 15.00 -6.84 -0.13
N ASN A 582 14.08 -6.73 0.85
CA ASN A 582 12.72 -7.23 0.69
C ASN A 582 11.88 -6.29 -0.19
N ILE A 583 12.10 -4.96 -0.07
CA ILE A 583 11.47 -3.97 -0.96
C ILE A 583 11.90 -4.21 -2.41
N LYS A 584 13.20 -4.47 -2.63
CA LYS A 584 13.72 -4.81 -3.96
C LYS A 584 13.11 -6.11 -4.49
N GLU A 585 13.05 -7.16 -3.67
CA GLU A 585 12.51 -8.46 -4.06
C GLU A 585 11.05 -8.37 -4.51
N LEU A 586 10.19 -7.71 -3.71
CA LEU A 586 8.78 -7.55 -4.06
C LEU A 586 8.60 -6.68 -5.30
N THR A 587 9.33 -5.56 -5.41
CA THR A 587 9.27 -4.67 -6.59
C THR A 587 9.72 -5.39 -7.86
N GLY A 588 10.79 -6.19 -7.78
CA GLY A 588 11.27 -6.99 -8.91
C GLY A 588 10.26 -8.06 -9.33
N SER A 589 9.63 -8.72 -8.36
CA SER A 589 8.57 -9.72 -8.61
C SER A 589 7.32 -9.10 -9.22
N PHE A 590 6.90 -7.93 -8.73
CA PHE A 590 5.79 -7.15 -9.29
C PHE A 590 5.99 -6.84 -10.77
N ASN A 591 7.17 -6.31 -11.14
CA ASN A 591 7.47 -5.96 -12.54
C ASN A 591 7.54 -7.20 -13.45
N ARG A 592 8.13 -8.30 -12.96
CA ARG A 592 8.19 -9.57 -13.71
C ARG A 592 6.80 -10.17 -13.91
N LEU A 593 5.95 -10.16 -12.88
CA LEU A 593 4.56 -10.58 -12.99
C LEU A 593 3.77 -9.74 -14.00
N SER A 594 3.96 -8.42 -14.01
CA SER A 594 3.31 -7.54 -14.98
C SER A 594 3.69 -7.91 -16.42
N SER A 595 5.00 -8.05 -16.69
CA SER A 595 5.51 -8.46 -18.00
C SER A 595 5.01 -9.86 -18.39
N TYR A 596 4.99 -10.80 -17.43
CA TYR A 596 4.51 -12.17 -17.62
C TYR A 596 3.03 -12.21 -18.03
N PHE A 597 2.14 -11.56 -17.30
CA PHE A 597 0.71 -11.56 -17.63
C PHE A 597 0.43 -10.83 -18.94
N CYS A 598 1.10 -9.69 -19.22
CA CYS A 598 1.01 -9.02 -20.52
C CYS A 598 1.42 -9.96 -21.66
N PHE A 599 2.54 -10.66 -21.52
CA PHE A 599 3.00 -11.66 -22.49
C PHE A 599 1.98 -12.79 -22.69
N LYS A 600 1.42 -13.33 -21.60
CA LYS A 600 0.42 -14.41 -21.68
C LYS A 600 -0.85 -14.00 -22.41
N ILE A 601 -1.33 -12.77 -22.20
CA ILE A 601 -2.50 -12.22 -22.91
C ILE A 601 -2.20 -12.01 -24.38
N LEU A 602 -1.07 -11.38 -24.71
CA LEU A 602 -0.67 -11.07 -26.10
C LEU A 602 -0.32 -12.32 -26.92
N SER A 603 -0.08 -13.45 -26.26
CA SER A 603 0.17 -14.75 -26.90
C SER A 603 -1.12 -15.53 -27.19
N GLN A 604 -2.30 -15.01 -26.79
CA GLN A 604 -3.57 -15.70 -27.03
C GLN A 604 -4.09 -15.49 -28.45
N PRO A 605 -4.75 -16.50 -29.04
CA PRO A 605 -5.44 -16.32 -30.30
C PRO A 605 -6.66 -15.39 -30.15
N PRO A 606 -7.11 -14.73 -31.22
CA PRO A 606 -8.20 -13.76 -31.17
C PRO A 606 -9.51 -14.28 -30.57
N GLU A 607 -9.85 -15.55 -30.80
CA GLU A 607 -11.05 -16.15 -30.21
C GLU A 607 -10.97 -16.25 -28.67
N ASN A 608 -9.76 -16.36 -28.10
CA ASN A 608 -9.54 -16.52 -26.67
C ASN A 608 -9.18 -15.21 -25.94
N LEU A 609 -8.90 -14.12 -26.66
CA LEU A 609 -8.55 -12.83 -26.06
C LEU A 609 -9.63 -12.31 -25.09
N LYS A 610 -10.90 -12.52 -25.40
CA LYS A 610 -12.01 -12.14 -24.50
C LYS A 610 -11.88 -12.87 -23.18
N THR A 611 -11.72 -14.19 -23.25
CA THR A 611 -11.57 -15.11 -22.13
C THR A 611 -10.33 -14.77 -21.30
N ALA A 612 -9.23 -14.38 -21.95
CA ALA A 612 -7.99 -13.99 -21.29
C ALA A 612 -8.08 -12.64 -20.55
N LEU A 613 -8.71 -11.63 -21.15
CA LEU A 613 -8.96 -10.36 -20.48
C LEU A 613 -9.95 -10.50 -19.33
N GLN A 614 -10.99 -11.34 -19.49
CA GLN A 614 -11.91 -11.67 -18.41
C GLN A 614 -11.19 -12.36 -17.23
N PHE A 615 -10.22 -13.24 -17.50
CA PHE A 615 -9.40 -13.86 -16.46
C PHE A 615 -8.66 -12.82 -15.61
N ILE A 616 -8.11 -11.76 -16.21
CA ILE A 616 -7.47 -10.67 -15.47
C ILE A 616 -8.47 -9.90 -14.59
N ILE A 617 -9.70 -9.68 -15.09
CA ILE A 617 -10.78 -9.07 -14.30
C ILE A 617 -11.19 -9.99 -13.13
N ASP A 618 -11.31 -11.29 -13.37
CA ASP A 618 -11.68 -12.28 -12.35
C ASP A 618 -10.59 -12.37 -11.25
N LEU A 619 -9.31 -12.29 -11.63
CA LEU A 619 -8.21 -12.17 -10.67
C LEU A 619 -8.32 -10.91 -9.81
N ALA A 620 -8.69 -9.77 -10.39
CA ALA A 620 -8.90 -8.52 -9.63
C ALA A 620 -9.95 -8.74 -8.53
N GLN A 621 -11.07 -9.35 -8.88
CA GLN A 621 -12.16 -9.62 -7.95
C GLN A 621 -11.73 -10.61 -6.84
N ALA A 622 -10.93 -11.63 -7.18
CA ALA A 622 -10.43 -12.60 -6.22
C ALA A 622 -9.34 -12.03 -5.28
N LEU A 623 -8.55 -11.05 -5.74
CA LEU A 623 -7.48 -10.42 -4.98
C LEU A 623 -8.01 -9.39 -3.97
N CYS A 624 -8.99 -8.58 -4.36
CA CYS A 624 -9.55 -7.52 -3.53
C CYS A 624 -11.07 -7.64 -3.36
N PRO A 625 -11.53 -8.69 -2.65
CA PRO A 625 -12.93 -8.80 -2.30
C PRO A 625 -13.32 -7.67 -1.34
N LEU A 626 -14.29 -6.85 -1.71
CA LEU A 626 -14.81 -5.75 -0.87
C LEU A 626 -15.97 -6.21 0.05
N LYS A 627 -15.96 -7.49 0.44
CA LYS A 627 -16.96 -8.09 1.33
C LYS A 627 -16.29 -9.02 2.33
N GLY A 628 -16.49 -8.74 3.61
CA GLY A 628 -15.86 -9.46 4.72
C GLY A 628 -14.35 -9.20 4.85
N GLU A 629 -13.75 -9.74 5.91
CA GLU A 629 -12.32 -9.63 6.18
C GLU A 629 -11.54 -10.76 5.50
N ASN A 630 -11.23 -10.58 4.21
CA ASN A 630 -10.61 -11.60 3.35
C ASN A 630 -9.32 -11.12 2.67
N TYR A 631 -8.44 -10.43 3.42
CA TYR A 631 -7.16 -9.91 2.94
C TYR A 631 -7.23 -9.20 1.57
N PRO A 632 -7.96 -8.08 1.45
CA PRO A 632 -7.95 -7.29 0.22
C PRO A 632 -6.51 -6.90 -0.17
N ASP A 633 -5.99 -7.44 -1.27
CA ASP A 633 -4.61 -7.22 -1.72
C ASP A 633 -4.53 -6.01 -2.66
N LEU A 634 -4.33 -4.83 -2.08
CA LEU A 634 -4.21 -3.59 -2.85
C LEU A 634 -2.92 -3.56 -3.68
N ASN A 635 -1.89 -4.30 -3.28
CA ASN A 635 -0.64 -4.38 -4.02
C ASN A 635 -0.84 -5.07 -5.37
N HIS A 636 -1.44 -6.27 -5.38
CA HIS A 636 -1.73 -6.96 -6.63
C HIS A 636 -2.95 -6.39 -7.37
N MET A 637 -3.85 -5.64 -6.74
CA MET A 637 -4.83 -4.85 -7.49
C MET A 637 -4.17 -3.78 -8.36
N MET A 638 -3.14 -3.11 -7.86
CA MET A 638 -2.36 -2.18 -8.66
C MET A 638 -1.66 -2.89 -9.82
N LEU A 639 -1.15 -4.11 -9.60
CA LEU A 639 -0.58 -4.95 -10.66
C LEU A 639 -1.61 -5.22 -11.78
N ILE A 640 -2.80 -5.68 -11.41
CA ILE A 640 -3.87 -6.02 -12.34
C ILE A 640 -4.32 -4.78 -13.13
N ALA A 641 -4.52 -3.66 -12.46
CA ALA A 641 -4.84 -2.40 -13.12
C ALA A 641 -3.72 -1.96 -14.08
N GLY A 642 -2.45 -2.13 -13.69
CA GLY A 642 -1.29 -1.84 -14.53
C GLY A 642 -1.25 -2.72 -15.80
N ILE A 643 -1.64 -4.00 -15.70
CA ILE A 643 -1.74 -4.92 -16.84
C ILE A 643 -2.85 -4.47 -17.80
N LEU A 644 -4.05 -4.18 -17.28
CA LEU A 644 -5.18 -3.76 -18.10
C LEU A 644 -4.88 -2.43 -18.81
N ASN A 645 -4.35 -1.45 -18.08
CA ASN A 645 -4.03 -0.13 -18.61
C ASN A 645 -2.74 -0.08 -19.44
N ASN A 646 -1.99 -1.17 -19.54
CA ASN A 646 -0.81 -1.24 -20.39
C ASN A 646 -1.18 -0.87 -21.83
N LYS A 647 -0.43 0.04 -22.46
CA LYS A 647 -0.67 0.53 -23.84
C LYS A 647 -0.88 -0.60 -24.87
N ASN A 648 -0.21 -1.73 -24.68
CA ASN A 648 -0.28 -2.89 -25.57
C ASN A 648 -1.56 -3.73 -25.34
N ILE A 649 -2.14 -3.66 -24.14
CA ILE A 649 -3.36 -4.40 -23.76
C ILE A 649 -4.60 -3.54 -23.92
N SER A 650 -4.58 -2.28 -23.44
CA SER A 650 -5.72 -1.37 -23.43
C SER A 650 -6.29 -1.09 -24.82
N ARG A 651 -5.41 -1.01 -25.82
CA ARG A 651 -5.81 -0.87 -27.23
C ARG A 651 -6.67 -2.02 -27.75
N LEU A 652 -6.56 -3.22 -27.16
CA LEU A 652 -7.33 -4.40 -27.57
C LEU A 652 -8.82 -4.27 -27.22
N TYR A 653 -9.16 -3.54 -26.16
CA TYR A 653 -10.55 -3.37 -25.71
C TYR A 653 -11.05 -1.92 -25.77
N ASP A 654 -10.21 -0.97 -26.20
CA ASP A 654 -10.61 0.42 -26.47
C ASP A 654 -11.58 0.49 -27.67
N LYS A 655 -12.78 1.04 -27.42
CA LYS A 655 -13.82 1.24 -28.43
C LYS A 655 -13.37 2.14 -29.58
N ASN A 656 -12.45 3.08 -29.33
CA ASN A 656 -12.00 4.07 -30.30
C ASN A 656 -10.91 3.54 -31.24
N ALA A 657 -10.31 2.39 -30.91
CA ALA A 657 -9.20 1.83 -31.67
C ALA A 657 -9.63 1.14 -32.99
N SER A 658 -10.94 1.14 -33.32
CA SER A 658 -11.53 0.34 -34.41
C SER A 658 -11.97 1.19 -35.61
N ARG A 659 -11.11 1.36 -36.62
CA ARG A 659 -11.53 1.73 -38.01
C ARG A 659 -11.17 0.66 -39.07
N ILE A 660 -10.56 -0.45 -38.66
CA ILE A 660 -10.16 -1.56 -39.51
C ILE A 660 -10.83 -2.84 -38.97
N PRO A 661 -11.29 -3.77 -39.83
CA PRO A 661 -11.76 -5.07 -39.40
C PRO A 661 -10.73 -5.84 -38.57
N THR A 662 -11.05 -6.10 -37.30
CA THR A 662 -10.24 -6.87 -36.35
C THR A 662 -10.78 -8.29 -36.21
N ALA A 663 -9.91 -9.24 -35.85
CA ALA A 663 -10.33 -10.60 -35.49
C ALA A 663 -11.00 -10.66 -34.10
N PHE A 664 -10.62 -9.74 -33.21
CA PHE A 664 -11.18 -9.63 -31.86
C PHE A 664 -12.39 -8.67 -31.81
N LYS A 665 -13.50 -9.12 -31.22
CA LYS A 665 -14.76 -8.37 -31.11
C LYS A 665 -14.88 -7.49 -29.85
N GLY A 666 -13.85 -7.45 -28.99
CA GLY A 666 -13.85 -6.64 -27.77
C GLY A 666 -14.52 -7.29 -26.56
N LEU A 667 -14.49 -6.57 -25.44
CA LEU A 667 -15.13 -6.94 -24.17
C LEU A 667 -16.61 -6.54 -24.12
N SER A 668 -17.39 -7.18 -23.24
CA SER A 668 -18.78 -6.79 -23.01
C SER A 668 -18.88 -5.45 -22.26
N THR A 669 -20.05 -4.80 -22.30
CA THR A 669 -20.28 -3.57 -21.51
C THR A 669 -20.12 -3.79 -20.00
N LYS A 670 -20.51 -4.97 -19.49
CA LYS A 670 -20.30 -5.35 -18.09
C LYS A 670 -18.81 -5.49 -17.75
N ASP A 671 -18.03 -6.13 -18.63
CA ASP A 671 -16.59 -6.29 -18.43
C ASP A 671 -15.85 -4.95 -18.46
N LEU A 672 -16.26 -4.02 -19.34
CA LEU A 672 -15.70 -2.66 -19.37
C LEU A 672 -16.01 -1.89 -18.07
N ARG A 673 -17.21 -2.05 -17.51
CA ARG A 673 -17.56 -1.47 -16.20
C ARG A 673 -16.73 -2.04 -15.05
N TYR A 674 -16.37 -3.33 -15.09
CA TYR A 674 -15.41 -3.89 -14.11
C TYR A 674 -14.06 -3.16 -14.19
N ILE A 675 -13.55 -2.93 -15.41
CA ILE A 675 -12.28 -2.20 -15.61
C ILE A 675 -12.39 -0.77 -15.10
N GLU A 676 -13.52 -0.09 -15.33
CA GLU A 676 -13.79 1.25 -14.79
C GLU A 676 -13.79 1.26 -13.25
N GLU A 677 -14.41 0.28 -12.60
CA GLU A 677 -14.38 0.15 -11.13
C GLU A 677 -12.97 -0.11 -10.60
N ILE A 678 -12.21 -1.01 -11.24
CA ILE A 678 -10.80 -1.29 -10.88
C ILE A 678 -9.97 0.00 -10.98
N ASN A 679 -10.10 0.74 -12.09
CA ASN A 679 -9.38 1.99 -12.32
C ASN A 679 -9.78 3.09 -11.34
N LYS A 680 -11.06 3.16 -10.97
CA LYS A 680 -11.55 4.09 -9.95
C LYS A 680 -10.98 3.76 -8.57
N LEU A 681 -10.91 2.48 -8.20
CA LEU A 681 -10.39 2.04 -6.90
C LEU A 681 -8.90 2.39 -6.71
N ILE A 682 -8.10 2.22 -7.76
CA ILE A 682 -6.65 2.47 -7.74
C ILE A 682 -6.27 3.90 -8.18
N SER A 683 -7.25 4.77 -8.45
CA SER A 683 -7.03 6.12 -8.95
C SER A 683 -6.17 6.95 -8.00
N SER A 684 -5.24 7.73 -8.56
CA SER A 684 -4.42 8.69 -7.79
C SER A 684 -5.18 9.95 -7.40
N GLU A 685 -6.42 10.14 -7.88
CA GLU A 685 -7.26 11.30 -7.55
C GLU A 685 -7.46 11.45 -6.05
N LYS A 686 -7.46 12.72 -5.59
CA LYS A 686 -7.61 13.09 -4.17
C LYS A 686 -6.65 12.28 -3.27
N ASN A 687 -5.39 12.14 -3.70
CA ASN A 687 -4.33 11.43 -3.00
C ASN A 687 -4.66 9.94 -2.74
N SER A 688 -5.03 9.21 -3.80
CA SER A 688 -5.36 7.78 -3.71
C SER A 688 -6.49 7.48 -2.72
N LYS A 689 -7.55 8.30 -2.75
CA LYS A 689 -8.65 8.27 -1.77
C LYS A 689 -9.18 6.85 -1.51
N TYR A 690 -9.55 6.11 -2.57
CA TYR A 690 -10.20 4.81 -2.41
C TYR A 690 -9.25 3.71 -1.92
N LEU A 691 -7.96 3.73 -2.29
CA LEU A 691 -6.96 2.83 -1.68
C LEU A 691 -6.87 3.04 -0.17
N ARG A 692 -6.87 4.31 0.28
CA ARG A 692 -6.86 4.65 1.71
C ARG A 692 -8.16 4.24 2.40
N GLU A 693 -9.30 4.42 1.75
CA GLU A 693 -10.61 4.00 2.29
C GLU A 693 -10.71 2.48 2.43
N VAL A 694 -10.25 1.69 1.44
CA VAL A 694 -10.20 0.22 1.55
C VAL A 694 -9.26 -0.19 2.67
N TYR A 695 -8.08 0.42 2.77
CA TYR A 695 -7.16 0.16 3.90
C TYR A 695 -7.82 0.48 5.25
N GLY A 696 -8.53 1.60 5.36
CA GLY A 696 -9.24 1.98 6.59
C GLY A 696 -10.43 1.09 6.93
N ALA A 697 -11.17 0.62 5.92
CA ALA A 697 -12.40 -0.15 6.08
C ALA A 697 -12.15 -1.62 6.43
N PHE A 698 -11.10 -2.23 5.88
CA PHE A 698 -10.79 -3.65 6.07
C PHE A 698 -9.48 -3.82 6.83
N ARG A 699 -9.54 -4.43 8.00
CA ARG A 699 -8.39 -4.63 8.89
C ARG A 699 -7.30 -5.47 8.23
N SER A 700 -7.70 -6.53 7.52
CA SER A 700 -6.83 -7.44 6.79
C SER A 700 -6.27 -6.88 5.47
N ALA A 701 -6.65 -5.67 5.06
CA ALA A 701 -6.15 -5.09 3.82
C ALA A 701 -4.62 -5.01 3.78
N LEU A 702 -4.05 -5.48 2.67
CA LEU A 702 -2.62 -5.44 2.40
C LEU A 702 -2.33 -4.19 1.55
N PRO A 703 -1.63 -3.16 2.10
CA PRO A 703 -1.44 -1.91 1.39
C PRO A 703 -0.52 -2.05 0.17
N PHE A 704 -0.74 -1.19 -0.82
CA PHE A 704 0.14 -1.09 -1.99
C PHE A 704 1.50 -0.52 -1.58
N LEU A 705 2.57 -1.28 -1.82
CA LEU A 705 3.93 -0.88 -1.44
C LEU A 705 4.33 0.45 -2.08
N GLY A 706 4.00 0.68 -3.36
CA GLY A 706 4.37 1.91 -4.04
C GLY A 706 3.82 3.16 -3.35
N LEU A 707 2.58 3.13 -2.85
CA LEU A 707 2.01 4.26 -2.11
C LEU A 707 2.76 4.51 -0.79
N LEU A 708 3.14 3.45 -0.06
CA LEU A 708 3.93 3.59 1.17
C LEU A 708 5.32 4.16 0.90
N LEU A 709 5.97 3.75 -0.20
CA LEU A 709 7.25 4.31 -0.62
C LEU A 709 7.12 5.80 -0.97
N THR A 710 6.05 6.19 -1.69
CA THR A 710 5.78 7.61 -1.99
C THR A 710 5.63 8.42 -0.71
N GLU A 711 4.83 7.93 0.24
CA GLU A 711 4.60 8.62 1.52
C GLU A 711 5.90 8.73 2.33
N ALA A 712 6.75 7.70 2.33
CA ALA A 712 8.05 7.73 3.00
C ALA A 712 9.05 8.70 2.32
N THR A 713 9.03 8.79 0.98
CA THR A 713 9.80 9.81 0.25
C THR A 713 9.31 11.21 0.61
N PHE A 714 7.99 11.47 0.60
CA PHE A 714 7.43 12.77 0.98
C PHE A 714 7.76 13.13 2.43
N ALA A 715 7.75 12.16 3.34
CA ALA A 715 8.19 12.37 4.72
C ALA A 715 9.63 12.88 4.79
N THR A 716 10.52 12.28 3.98
CA THR A 716 11.96 12.59 3.95
C THR A 716 12.26 13.93 3.27
N ASP A 717 11.75 14.10 2.04
CA ASP A 717 12.08 15.23 1.17
C ASP A 717 11.26 16.49 1.50
N GLY A 718 10.02 16.31 1.95
CA GLY A 718 9.09 17.40 2.22
C GLY A 718 9.28 18.10 3.57
N ASN A 719 10.08 17.53 4.48
CA ASN A 719 10.25 18.03 5.84
C ASN A 719 11.72 18.33 6.16
N PRO A 720 12.12 19.60 6.29
CA PRO A 720 13.49 19.97 6.67
C PRO A 720 13.76 19.74 8.16
N ASN A 721 12.72 19.81 9.01
CA ASN A 721 12.84 19.52 10.44
C ASN A 721 12.95 18.00 10.67
N PRO A 722 14.03 17.50 11.31
CA PRO A 722 14.23 16.06 11.55
C PRO A 722 13.13 15.41 12.39
N LEU A 723 12.54 16.13 13.35
CA LEU A 723 11.47 15.60 14.20
C LEU A 723 10.16 15.46 13.44
N LEU A 724 9.81 16.45 12.61
CA LEU A 724 8.64 16.37 11.72
C LEU A 724 8.82 15.28 10.65
N ARG A 725 10.04 15.09 10.15
CA ARG A 725 10.40 13.96 9.28
C ARG A 725 10.18 12.62 9.99
N ALA A 726 10.63 12.49 11.24
CA ALA A 726 10.42 11.28 12.03
C ALA A 726 8.91 11.03 12.27
N GLU A 727 8.13 12.07 12.58
CA GLU A 727 6.69 11.98 12.73
C GLU A 727 5.98 11.44 11.48
N THR A 728 6.25 12.07 10.33
CA THR A 728 5.62 11.72 9.05
C THR A 728 6.03 10.34 8.57
N LEU A 729 7.30 9.96 8.73
CA LEU A 729 7.77 8.61 8.45
C LEU A 729 7.12 7.60 9.41
N GLY A 730 7.04 7.92 10.70
CA GLY A 730 6.41 7.08 11.72
C GLY A 730 4.97 6.72 11.41
N MET A 731 4.19 7.65 10.85
CA MET A 731 2.82 7.34 10.38
C MET A 731 2.79 6.25 9.29
N VAL A 732 3.79 6.23 8.40
CA VAL A 732 3.93 5.19 7.37
C VAL A 732 4.39 3.87 7.99
N LEU A 733 5.39 3.92 8.88
CA LEU A 733 5.92 2.75 9.58
C LEU A 733 4.85 2.08 10.45
N LYS A 734 3.94 2.86 11.04
CA LYS A 734 2.81 2.35 11.81
C LYS A 734 1.91 1.46 10.96
N LYS A 735 1.58 1.87 9.73
CA LYS A 735 0.80 1.03 8.79
C LYS A 735 1.49 -0.30 8.49
N ILE A 736 2.82 -0.28 8.37
CA ILE A 736 3.61 -1.50 8.15
C ILE A 736 3.52 -2.41 9.37
N LEU A 737 3.72 -1.88 10.59
CA LEU A 737 3.63 -2.64 11.82
C LEU A 737 2.21 -3.17 12.10
N GLU A 738 1.17 -2.41 11.77
CA GLU A 738 -0.23 -2.84 11.83
C GLU A 738 -0.46 -4.11 11.00
N VAL A 739 0.08 -4.15 9.77
CA VAL A 739 -0.03 -5.31 8.88
C VAL A 739 0.83 -6.46 9.40
N LYS A 740 2.08 -6.18 9.79
CA LYS A 740 2.99 -7.18 10.38
C LYS A 740 2.39 -7.88 11.58
N LEU A 741 1.75 -7.12 12.46
CA LEU A 741 1.08 -7.66 13.63
C LEU A 741 0.09 -8.77 13.24
N LEU A 742 -0.71 -8.54 12.20
CA LEU A 742 -1.69 -9.52 11.71
C LEU A 742 -1.02 -10.71 11.04
N VAL A 743 0.04 -10.48 10.25
CA VAL A 743 0.60 -11.53 9.39
C VAL A 743 1.76 -12.32 10.00
N ASN A 744 2.43 -11.87 11.06
CA ASN A 744 3.63 -12.52 11.58
C ASN A 744 3.43 -14.01 11.93
N PHE A 745 2.23 -14.38 12.39
CA PHE A 745 1.86 -15.76 12.72
C PHE A 745 0.92 -16.40 11.69
N GLU A 746 0.68 -15.76 10.55
CA GLU A 746 -0.08 -16.38 9.46
C GLU A 746 0.77 -17.42 8.72
N ILE A 747 0.14 -18.52 8.34
CA ILE A 747 0.78 -19.60 7.60
C ILE A 747 1.01 -19.15 6.15
N THR A 748 2.24 -19.25 5.67
CA THR A 748 2.61 -18.90 4.30
C THR A 748 3.08 -20.12 3.54
N THR A 749 2.16 -20.74 2.80
CA THR A 749 2.41 -21.90 1.95
C THR A 749 2.13 -21.57 0.50
N TYR A 750 3.00 -22.02 -0.40
CA TYR A 750 2.75 -22.00 -1.84
C TYR A 750 2.27 -23.38 -2.28
N GLN A 751 1.27 -23.43 -3.15
CA GLN A 751 0.83 -24.67 -3.80
C GLN A 751 1.42 -24.81 -5.21
N THR A 752 2.16 -23.81 -5.67
CA THR A 752 2.86 -23.80 -6.96
C THR A 752 4.33 -23.43 -6.78
N ASN A 753 5.12 -23.59 -7.84
CA ASN A 753 6.50 -23.13 -7.88
C ASN A 753 6.65 -21.61 -8.17
N MET A 754 5.66 -20.79 -7.78
CA MET A 754 5.53 -19.39 -8.20
C MET A 754 6.79 -18.55 -7.93
N THR A 755 7.35 -18.63 -6.72
CA THR A 755 8.48 -17.77 -6.31
C THR A 755 9.71 -18.04 -7.15
N ALA A 756 10.08 -19.31 -7.35
CA ALA A 756 11.19 -19.72 -8.21
C ALA A 756 10.92 -19.38 -9.68
N PHE A 757 9.71 -19.70 -10.18
CA PHE A 757 9.31 -19.39 -11.55
C PHE A 757 9.46 -17.89 -11.88
N ILE A 758 8.97 -17.01 -11.01
CA ILE A 758 9.05 -15.56 -11.22
C ILE A 758 10.49 -15.05 -11.11
N GLN A 759 11.34 -15.67 -10.29
CA GLN A 759 12.75 -15.29 -10.22
C GLN A 759 13.49 -15.63 -11.52
N GLU A 760 13.19 -16.75 -12.15
CA GLU A 760 13.79 -17.20 -13.42
C GLU A 760 13.18 -16.54 -14.67
N PHE A 761 11.93 -16.06 -14.58
CA PHE A 761 11.24 -15.47 -15.71
C PHE A 761 11.96 -14.23 -16.25
N ARG A 762 12.30 -14.28 -17.54
CA ARG A 762 12.89 -13.15 -18.27
C ARG A 762 11.79 -12.32 -18.90
N ALA A 763 11.70 -11.06 -18.46
CA ALA A 763 10.76 -10.10 -19.03
C ALA A 763 10.96 -9.97 -20.54
N VAL A 764 9.84 -9.94 -21.28
CA VAL A 764 9.84 -9.69 -22.72
C VAL A 764 10.06 -8.22 -22.97
N ASP A 765 10.86 -7.87 -23.97
CA ASP A 765 11.12 -6.49 -24.36
C ASP A 765 9.84 -5.77 -24.80
N GLU A 766 9.75 -4.47 -24.46
CA GLU A 766 8.56 -3.66 -24.74
C GLU A 766 8.23 -3.61 -26.24
N GLU A 767 9.25 -3.62 -27.10
CA GLU A 767 9.09 -3.55 -28.54
C GLU A 767 8.43 -4.82 -29.09
N SER A 768 8.86 -6.01 -28.66
CA SER A 768 8.23 -7.28 -29.03
C SER A 768 6.79 -7.37 -28.53
N GLN A 769 6.50 -6.90 -27.32
CA GLN A 769 5.13 -6.82 -26.81
C GLN A 769 4.26 -5.86 -27.63
N TYR A 770 4.83 -4.72 -28.03
CA TYR A 770 4.14 -3.76 -28.89
C TYR A 770 3.76 -4.39 -30.23
N TRP A 771 4.71 -5.04 -30.91
CA TRP A 771 4.46 -5.68 -32.19
C TRP A 771 3.50 -6.86 -32.08
N ALA A 772 3.55 -7.65 -31.00
CA ALA A 772 2.57 -8.70 -30.74
C ALA A 772 1.14 -8.11 -30.66
N SER A 773 0.98 -6.97 -29.96
CA SER A 773 -0.31 -6.28 -29.90
C SER A 773 -0.77 -5.77 -31.26
N VAL A 774 0.12 -5.17 -32.06
CA VAL A 774 -0.21 -4.66 -33.40
C VAL A 774 -0.68 -5.79 -34.33
N ARG A 775 -0.13 -7.00 -34.21
CA ARG A 775 -0.60 -8.16 -35.00
C ARG A 775 -2.03 -8.56 -34.65
N LEU A 776 -2.40 -8.53 -33.37
CA LEU A 776 -3.76 -8.84 -32.91
C LEU A 776 -4.77 -7.77 -33.31
N GLN A 777 -4.34 -6.50 -33.30
CA GLN A 777 -5.16 -5.37 -33.71
C GLN A 777 -4.31 -4.38 -34.52
N PRO A 778 -4.48 -4.31 -35.85
CA PRO A 778 -3.72 -3.39 -36.70
C PRO A 778 -4.09 -1.91 -36.48
N ARG A 779 -3.17 -1.00 -36.83
CA ARG A 779 -3.37 0.46 -36.80
C ARG A 779 -3.82 0.96 -38.18
N LYS A 780 -4.36 2.18 -38.23
CA LYS A 780 -4.65 2.89 -39.51
C LYS A 780 -3.41 3.04 -40.40
N ALA A 781 -2.25 3.28 -39.80
CA ALA A 781 -0.98 3.38 -40.52
C ALA A 781 -0.51 2.03 -41.11
N ASP A 782 -1.10 0.91 -40.69
CA ASP A 782 -0.72 -0.42 -41.18
C ASP A 782 -1.52 -0.84 -42.43
N LEU A 783 -2.18 0.13 -43.08
CA LEU A 783 -2.86 -0.01 -44.36
C LEU A 783 -1.91 0.37 -45.49
N LEU A 784 -1.71 -0.57 -46.42
CA LEU A 784 -0.99 -0.34 -47.66
C LEU A 784 -2.02 -0.10 -48.77
N ASP A 785 -2.24 1.16 -49.14
CA ASP A 785 -3.13 1.52 -50.25
C ASP A 785 -2.39 1.40 -51.58
N LEU A 786 -2.87 0.51 -52.44
CA LEU A 786 -2.25 0.18 -53.72
C LEU A 786 -3.13 0.69 -54.86
N GLU A 787 -2.58 1.61 -55.64
CA GLU A 787 -3.10 1.88 -56.97
C GLU A 787 -2.82 0.69 -57.90
N ASN A 788 -3.74 0.43 -58.83
CA ASN A 788 -3.64 -0.72 -59.75
C ASN A 788 -2.67 -0.47 -60.91
N ASN A 789 -1.40 -0.17 -60.61
CA ASN A 789 -0.31 0.04 -61.59
C ASN A 789 1.04 -0.50 -61.06
N ILE A 790 1.99 -0.79 -61.96
CA ILE A 790 3.29 -1.39 -61.62
C ILE A 790 4.21 -0.49 -60.78
N PRO A 791 4.34 0.83 -61.05
CA PRO A 791 5.15 1.73 -60.22
C PRO A 791 4.66 1.79 -58.77
N ALA A 792 3.34 1.79 -58.54
CA ALA A 792 2.76 1.74 -57.21
C ALA A 792 3.06 0.41 -56.50
N ILE A 793 3.00 -0.72 -57.21
CA ILE A 793 3.40 -2.04 -56.66
C ILE A 793 4.87 -2.02 -56.25
N GLU A 794 5.75 -1.44 -57.06
CA GLU A 794 7.17 -1.34 -56.70
C GLU A 794 7.39 -0.45 -55.46
N SER A 795 6.78 0.74 -55.43
CA SER A 795 6.83 1.66 -54.28
C SER A 795 6.33 0.98 -53.01
N ALA A 796 5.23 0.24 -53.11
CA ALA A 796 4.65 -0.45 -51.99
C ALA A 796 5.48 -1.65 -51.51
N LEU A 797 6.22 -2.32 -52.41
CA LEU A 797 7.22 -3.32 -52.02
C LEU A 797 8.39 -2.69 -51.25
N ASP A 798 8.78 -1.46 -51.59
CA ASP A 798 9.80 -0.72 -50.84
C ASP A 798 9.29 -0.33 -49.44
N THR A 799 8.08 0.20 -49.33
CA THR A 799 7.42 0.47 -48.04
C THR A 799 7.30 -0.80 -47.20
N LEU A 800 6.90 -1.92 -47.81
CA LEU A 800 6.81 -3.21 -47.15
C LEU A 800 8.18 -3.67 -46.60
N HIS A 801 9.25 -3.54 -47.38
CA HIS A 801 10.59 -3.97 -47.00
C HIS A 801 11.21 -3.11 -45.89
N ASN A 802 10.93 -1.81 -45.89
CA ASN A 802 11.55 -0.86 -44.97
C ASN A 802 10.75 -0.72 -43.66
N ASP A 803 9.42 -0.68 -43.73
CA ASP A 803 8.60 -0.23 -42.60
C ASP A 803 7.87 -1.39 -41.88
N PHE A 804 7.56 -2.48 -42.60
CA PHE A 804 6.70 -3.56 -42.09
C PHE A 804 7.45 -4.86 -41.77
N LEU A 805 8.19 -5.40 -42.74
CA LEU A 805 8.86 -6.71 -42.59
C LEU A 805 9.95 -6.75 -41.51
N PRO A 806 10.76 -5.68 -41.28
CA PRO A 806 11.75 -5.67 -40.19
C PRO A 806 11.10 -5.80 -38.81
N ASN A 807 9.88 -5.27 -38.66
CA ASN A 807 9.10 -5.28 -37.44
C ASN A 807 8.21 -6.54 -37.29
N HIS A 808 8.34 -7.49 -38.21
CA HIS A 808 7.53 -8.72 -38.26
C HIS A 808 6.01 -8.46 -38.34
N ILE A 809 5.60 -7.42 -39.08
CA ILE A 809 4.20 -7.06 -39.32
C ILE A 809 3.84 -7.32 -40.79
N LEU A 810 2.63 -7.83 -41.01
CA LEU A 810 1.99 -7.94 -42.32
C LEU A 810 0.88 -6.87 -42.44
N PRO A 811 0.95 -5.94 -43.41
CA PRO A 811 -0.07 -4.91 -43.57
C PRO A 811 -1.34 -5.44 -44.24
N CYS A 812 -2.46 -4.76 -43.99
CA CYS A 812 -3.68 -4.92 -44.78
C CYS A 812 -3.49 -4.21 -46.12
N ILE A 813 -3.83 -4.87 -47.23
CA ILE A 813 -3.73 -4.27 -48.57
C ILE A 813 -5.09 -3.74 -48.99
N VAL A 814 -5.18 -2.49 -49.46
CA VAL A 814 -6.38 -1.93 -50.08
C VAL A 814 -6.11 -1.74 -51.57
N ILE A 815 -6.99 -2.26 -52.43
CA ILE A 815 -6.92 -2.07 -53.89
C ILE A 815 -8.31 -1.69 -54.36
N ASN A 816 -8.46 -0.54 -55.01
CA ASN A 816 -9.75 -0.07 -55.56
C ASN A 816 -10.90 -0.14 -54.52
N LYS A 817 -10.65 0.31 -53.29
CA LYS A 817 -11.58 0.25 -52.14
C LYS A 817 -11.94 -1.15 -51.63
N LYS A 818 -11.34 -2.22 -52.17
CA LYS A 818 -11.46 -3.59 -51.64
C LYS A 818 -10.28 -3.88 -50.72
N MET A 819 -10.56 -4.30 -49.49
CA MET A 819 -9.56 -4.57 -48.47
C MET A 819 -9.26 -6.06 -48.36
N TYR A 820 -7.97 -6.39 -48.33
CA TYR A 820 -7.43 -7.73 -48.17
C TYR A 820 -6.74 -7.85 -46.81
N LYS A 821 -6.91 -9.01 -46.15
CA LYS A 821 -6.36 -9.26 -44.83
C LYS A 821 -4.83 -9.43 -44.89
N PRO A 822 -4.10 -9.22 -43.78
CA PRO A 822 -2.65 -9.45 -43.70
C PRO A 822 -2.22 -10.86 -44.12
N THR A 823 -3.12 -11.83 -43.97
CA THR A 823 -2.90 -13.22 -44.36
C THR A 823 -2.91 -13.43 -45.86
N GLN A 824 -3.46 -12.50 -46.64
CA GLN A 824 -3.60 -12.59 -48.09
C GLN A 824 -2.53 -11.79 -48.83
N THR A 825 -1.66 -11.09 -48.10
CA THR A 825 -0.68 -10.14 -48.65
C THR A 825 0.23 -10.78 -49.70
N ALA A 826 0.70 -12.02 -49.47
CA ALA A 826 1.55 -12.72 -50.42
C ALA A 826 0.80 -13.10 -51.71
N GLU A 827 -0.40 -13.68 -51.62
CA GLU A 827 -1.20 -14.05 -52.80
C GLU A 827 -1.57 -12.81 -53.62
N VAL A 828 -2.04 -11.75 -52.96
CA VAL A 828 -2.47 -10.51 -53.61
C VAL A 828 -1.33 -9.85 -54.38
N LEU A 829 -0.13 -9.77 -53.80
CA LEU A 829 1.03 -9.18 -54.49
C LEU A 829 1.48 -10.02 -55.70
N ILE A 830 1.44 -11.35 -55.58
CA ILE A 830 1.76 -12.27 -56.68
C ILE A 830 0.72 -12.15 -57.80
N ASP A 831 -0.56 -12.14 -57.45
CA ASP A 831 -1.67 -12.08 -58.40
C ASP A 831 -1.66 -10.75 -59.17
N LEU A 832 -1.48 -9.62 -58.48
CA LEU A 832 -1.35 -8.29 -59.09
C LEU A 832 -0.16 -8.24 -60.05
N TYR A 833 1.01 -8.71 -59.61
CA TYR A 833 2.20 -8.75 -60.45
C TYR A 833 1.96 -9.62 -61.69
N SER A 834 1.34 -10.79 -61.52
CA SER A 834 1.02 -11.70 -62.63
C SER A 834 0.04 -11.09 -63.63
N LEU A 835 -0.97 -10.36 -63.16
CA LEU A 835 -1.98 -9.69 -63.99
C LEU A 835 -1.34 -8.61 -64.87
N HIS A 836 -0.51 -7.76 -64.29
CA HIS A 836 0.19 -6.71 -65.02
C HIS A 836 1.28 -7.26 -65.93
N LEU A 837 1.96 -8.34 -65.56
CA LEU A 837 2.91 -9.03 -66.43
C LEU A 837 2.21 -9.60 -67.69
N LYS A 838 0.99 -10.14 -67.54
CA LYS A 838 0.18 -10.60 -68.68
C LYS A 838 -0.20 -9.45 -69.62
N ARG A 839 -0.63 -8.30 -69.07
CA ARG A 839 -0.96 -7.08 -69.84
C ARG A 839 0.26 -6.53 -70.58
N PHE A 840 1.40 -6.44 -69.91
CA PHE A 840 2.64 -6.00 -70.54
C PHE A 840 3.05 -6.90 -71.73
N LYS A 841 2.83 -8.22 -71.62
CA LYS A 841 3.10 -9.14 -72.73
C LYS A 841 2.17 -8.93 -73.93
N THR A 842 0.88 -8.65 -73.71
CA THR A 842 -0.05 -8.35 -74.80
C THR A 842 0.28 -7.01 -75.47
N ASP A 843 0.68 -6.02 -74.69
CA ASP A 843 1.02 -4.68 -75.21
C ASP A 843 2.35 -4.69 -75.97
N LYS A 844 3.33 -5.49 -75.51
CA LYS A 844 4.61 -5.75 -76.23
C LYS A 844 4.39 -6.39 -77.61
N GLN A 845 3.32 -7.15 -77.81
CA GLN A 845 2.96 -7.73 -79.11
C GLN A 845 2.29 -6.71 -80.05
N GLN A 846 1.78 -5.59 -79.53
CA GLN A 846 1.01 -4.59 -80.29
C GLN A 846 1.75 -3.24 -80.50
N SER A 847 2.79 -2.94 -79.70
CA SER A 847 3.51 -1.65 -79.69
C SER A 847 4.76 -1.59 -80.59
N LYS A 848 5.01 -0.43 -81.25
CA LYS A 848 6.15 -0.18 -82.16
C LYS A 848 7.31 0.63 -81.54
N LYS A 849 7.26 1.02 -80.25
CA LYS A 849 8.31 1.82 -79.61
C LYS A 849 9.23 0.98 -78.71
N ARG A 850 10.47 0.77 -79.17
CA ARG A 850 11.46 -0.14 -78.54
C ARG A 850 11.97 0.36 -77.17
N ASP A 851 12.17 1.66 -77.00
CA ASP A 851 12.78 2.25 -75.79
C ASP A 851 11.85 2.26 -74.56
N GLU A 852 10.54 2.44 -74.76
CA GLU A 852 9.53 2.39 -73.69
C GLU A 852 9.39 0.96 -73.15
N ILE A 853 9.39 -0.05 -74.04
CA ILE A 853 9.33 -1.48 -73.69
C ILE A 853 10.57 -1.92 -72.90
N GLN A 854 11.75 -1.39 -73.25
CA GLN A 854 12.99 -1.74 -72.55
C GLN A 854 13.04 -1.16 -71.14
N LYS A 855 12.58 0.09 -70.96
CA LYS A 855 12.46 0.72 -69.62
C LYS A 855 11.45 0.00 -68.74
N GLU A 856 10.27 -0.37 -69.26
CA GLU A 856 9.30 -1.17 -68.51
C GLU A 856 9.81 -2.58 -68.19
N SER A 857 10.51 -3.24 -69.12
CA SER A 857 11.11 -4.56 -68.87
C SER A 857 12.10 -4.54 -67.70
N ILE A 858 12.94 -3.50 -67.62
CA ILE A 858 13.87 -3.29 -66.49
C ILE A 858 13.10 -3.08 -65.18
N LEU A 859 12.00 -2.29 -65.22
CA LEU A 859 11.13 -2.06 -64.08
C LEU A 859 10.51 -3.36 -63.56
N PHE A 860 9.99 -4.21 -64.45
CA PHE A 860 9.46 -5.53 -64.10
C PHE A 860 10.53 -6.45 -63.50
N LYS A 861 11.74 -6.51 -64.07
CA LYS A 861 12.87 -7.30 -63.53
C LYS A 861 13.26 -6.82 -62.12
N ARG A 862 13.34 -5.51 -61.90
CA ARG A 862 13.65 -4.90 -60.58
C ARG A 862 12.55 -5.19 -59.56
N CYS A 863 11.30 -4.98 -59.95
CA CYS A 863 10.12 -5.25 -59.12
C CYS A 863 10.01 -6.75 -58.76
N PHE A 864 10.30 -7.67 -59.69
CA PHE A 864 10.32 -9.11 -59.42
C PHE A 864 11.34 -9.50 -58.33
N LYS A 865 12.54 -8.91 -58.37
CA LYS A 865 13.57 -9.17 -57.35
C LYS A 865 13.10 -8.76 -55.96
N LYS A 866 12.49 -7.57 -55.85
CA LYS A 866 11.88 -7.08 -54.60
C LYS A 866 10.72 -7.96 -54.13
N LEU A 867 9.83 -8.34 -55.04
CA LEU A 867 8.69 -9.22 -54.78
C LEU A 867 9.14 -10.58 -54.24
N LYS A 868 10.16 -11.21 -54.85
CA LYS A 868 10.70 -12.49 -54.39
C LYS A 868 11.21 -12.41 -52.95
N CYS A 869 12.01 -11.40 -52.63
CA CYS A 869 12.52 -11.20 -51.27
C CYS A 869 11.39 -10.94 -50.26
N ALA A 870 10.44 -10.09 -50.63
CA ALA A 870 9.29 -9.77 -49.79
C ALA A 870 8.43 -11.01 -49.49
N VAL A 871 8.05 -11.79 -50.52
CA VAL A 871 7.20 -12.98 -50.35
C VAL A 871 7.85 -14.02 -49.44
N LEU A 872 9.15 -14.29 -49.59
CA LEU A 872 9.86 -15.24 -48.71
C LEU A 872 9.83 -14.77 -47.24
N LYS A 873 10.05 -13.47 -47.00
CA LYS A 873 10.01 -12.92 -45.65
C LYS A 873 8.59 -12.87 -45.09
N ILE A 874 7.57 -12.59 -45.92
CA ILE A 874 6.15 -12.65 -45.55
C ILE A 874 5.79 -14.07 -45.08
N LEU A 875 6.25 -15.11 -45.77
CA LEU A 875 5.97 -16.51 -45.41
C LEU A 875 6.61 -16.88 -44.07
N GLU A 876 7.86 -16.46 -43.84
CA GLU A 876 8.55 -16.62 -42.56
C GLU A 876 7.77 -15.96 -41.42
N ILE A 877 7.38 -14.69 -41.59
CA ILE A 877 6.62 -13.92 -40.60
C ILE A 877 5.23 -14.56 -40.36
N ASN A 878 4.54 -14.95 -41.43
CA ASN A 878 3.23 -15.59 -41.34
C ASN A 878 3.31 -16.86 -40.48
N ASN A 879 4.24 -17.76 -40.81
CA ASN A 879 4.33 -19.05 -40.13
C ASN A 879 4.87 -18.94 -38.71
N ARG A 880 5.71 -17.94 -38.42
CA ARG A 880 6.29 -17.74 -37.08
C ARG A 880 5.39 -16.98 -36.11
N TYR A 881 4.61 -16.02 -36.60
CA TYR A 881 3.86 -15.11 -35.73
C TYR A 881 2.34 -15.18 -35.95
N TYR A 882 1.87 -15.23 -37.19
CA TYR A 882 0.43 -15.21 -37.48
C TYR A 882 -0.21 -16.60 -37.36
N TYR A 883 0.51 -17.65 -37.75
CA TYR A 883 0.06 -19.03 -37.61
C TYR A 883 -0.03 -19.47 -36.15
N GLU A 884 0.99 -19.15 -35.33
CA GLU A 884 0.99 -19.44 -33.89
C GLU A 884 -0.21 -18.78 -33.18
N LEU A 885 -0.59 -17.56 -33.59
CA LEU A 885 -1.76 -16.85 -33.09
C LEU A 885 -3.08 -17.27 -33.75
N LYS A 886 -3.09 -18.29 -34.63
CA LYS A 886 -4.24 -18.71 -35.44
C LYS A 886 -4.89 -17.59 -36.25
N LEU A 887 -4.13 -16.55 -36.56
CA LEU A 887 -4.57 -15.47 -37.45
C LEU A 887 -4.57 -15.93 -38.91
N ALA A 888 -3.74 -16.91 -39.26
CA ALA A 888 -3.53 -17.42 -40.61
C ALA A 888 -3.28 -18.94 -40.63
N ASP A 889 -3.53 -19.58 -41.77
CA ASP A 889 -3.08 -20.94 -42.02
C ASP A 889 -1.57 -21.02 -42.22
N LYS A 890 -0.99 -22.19 -41.92
CA LYS A 890 0.43 -22.46 -42.21
C LYS A 890 0.63 -22.48 -43.71
N LYS A 891 1.43 -21.54 -44.22
CA LYS A 891 1.72 -21.45 -45.65
C LYS A 891 2.88 -22.36 -46.01
N ASN A 892 2.72 -23.15 -47.07
CA ASN A 892 3.78 -24.02 -47.57
C ASN A 892 4.79 -23.19 -48.40
N PRO A 893 6.04 -23.01 -47.94
CA PRO A 893 7.03 -22.20 -48.65
C PRO A 893 7.33 -22.74 -50.06
N ILE A 894 7.25 -24.06 -50.26
CA ILE A 894 7.57 -24.74 -51.51
C ILE A 894 6.60 -24.33 -52.63
N LEU A 895 5.30 -24.24 -52.32
CA LEU A 895 4.28 -23.82 -53.30
C LEU A 895 4.52 -22.40 -53.81
N PHE A 896 4.85 -21.48 -52.91
CA PHE A 896 5.15 -20.09 -53.26
C PHE A 896 6.47 -19.95 -54.03
N ILE A 897 7.49 -20.77 -53.71
CA ILE A 897 8.72 -20.84 -54.50
C ILE A 897 8.43 -21.28 -55.93
N HIS A 898 7.60 -22.32 -56.13
CA HIS A 898 7.20 -22.76 -57.47
C HIS A 898 6.41 -21.69 -58.24
N LEU A 899 5.50 -20.97 -57.59
CA LEU A 899 4.77 -19.84 -58.18
C LEU A 899 5.72 -18.73 -58.63
N LEU A 900 6.68 -18.36 -57.79
CA LEU A 900 7.70 -17.37 -58.11
C LEU A 900 8.60 -17.83 -59.26
N ASP A 901 9.00 -19.10 -59.29
CA ASP A 901 9.82 -19.65 -60.38
C ASP A 901 9.06 -19.69 -61.71
N ASN A 902 7.75 -19.97 -61.69
CA ASN A 902 6.91 -19.87 -62.89
C ASN A 902 6.80 -18.42 -63.39
N LEU A 903 6.66 -17.44 -62.49
CA LEU A 903 6.67 -16.02 -62.86
C LEU A 903 8.04 -15.58 -63.41
N ARG A 904 9.15 -16.10 -62.84
CA ARG A 904 10.50 -15.85 -63.35
C ARG A 904 10.66 -16.35 -64.78
N LYS A 905 10.22 -17.58 -65.07
CA LYS A 905 10.23 -18.16 -66.43
C LYS A 905 9.39 -17.34 -67.40
N GLN A 906 8.29 -16.74 -66.93
CA GLN A 906 7.48 -15.85 -67.74
C GLN A 906 8.13 -14.49 -68.02
N LEU A 907 9.04 -14.01 -67.16
CA LEU A 907 9.76 -12.74 -67.39
C LEU A 907 10.89 -12.87 -68.42
N VAL A 908 11.53 -14.04 -68.48
CA VAL A 908 12.65 -14.31 -69.38
C VAL A 908 12.10 -14.65 -70.77
N THR A 909 12.39 -13.82 -71.77
CA THR A 909 12.14 -14.16 -73.17
C THR A 909 13.12 -15.23 -73.63
N SER A 910 12.67 -16.10 -74.52
CA SER A 910 13.43 -17.20 -75.16
C SER A 910 14.78 -16.81 -75.77
N GLU A 911 15.03 -15.52 -76.00
CA GLU A 911 16.32 -14.99 -76.50
C GLU A 911 17.43 -14.90 -75.43
N GLU A 912 17.11 -14.75 -74.14
CA GLU A 912 18.14 -14.66 -73.07
C GLU A 912 18.63 -16.04 -72.57
N LEU A 913 17.99 -17.14 -73.01
CA LEU A 913 18.35 -18.52 -72.64
C LEU A 913 19.41 -19.13 -73.57
N GLU A 914 19.67 -18.53 -74.74
CA GLU A 914 20.70 -19.01 -75.69
C GLU A 914 22.10 -18.43 -75.43
N GLU A 915 22.22 -17.24 -74.83
CA GLU A 915 23.53 -16.66 -74.48
C GLU A 915 24.18 -17.25 -73.21
N LEU A 916 23.40 -17.92 -72.35
CA LEU A 916 23.93 -18.58 -71.14
C LEU A 916 24.39 -20.03 -71.35
N ASN A 917 24.07 -20.63 -72.51
CA ASN A 917 24.45 -22.01 -72.84
C ASN A 917 25.67 -22.10 -73.77
N THR A 918 26.31 -20.98 -74.11
CA THR A 918 27.51 -20.92 -74.97
C THR A 918 28.69 -20.24 -74.27
N SER A 919 29.02 -20.65 -73.04
CA SER A 919 30.42 -20.66 -72.63
C SER A 919 30.68 -21.69 -71.53
N SER A 920 31.25 -22.80 -71.98
CA SER A 920 31.80 -23.88 -71.18
C SER A 920 32.87 -23.42 -70.19
N SER A 921 32.78 -23.96 -68.97
CA SER A 921 33.81 -24.19 -67.93
C SER A 921 35.25 -24.47 -68.40
N PRO A 922 36.25 -24.64 -67.50
CA PRO A 922 36.58 -23.94 -66.24
C PRO A 922 38.09 -23.56 -66.19
N LYS A 923 38.52 -22.68 -65.28
CA LYS A 923 39.89 -22.77 -64.70
C LYS A 923 40.05 -21.93 -63.42
N THR A 924 40.53 -22.65 -62.42
CA THR A 924 40.97 -22.31 -61.06
C THR A 924 41.96 -21.15 -60.94
N LEU A 925 41.91 -20.41 -59.82
CA LEU A 925 43.06 -19.92 -59.02
C LEU A 925 42.51 -19.31 -57.70
N LYS A 926 42.57 -20.07 -56.61
CA LYS A 926 43.45 -19.86 -55.44
C LYS A 926 43.19 -18.56 -54.66
N GLU A 927 42.55 -18.69 -53.50
CA GLU A 927 42.89 -17.87 -52.33
C GLU A 927 43.04 -18.76 -51.08
N LYS A 928 44.16 -18.55 -50.40
CA LYS A 928 44.52 -19.00 -49.06
C LYS A 928 44.90 -17.73 -48.26
N PRO A 929 45.00 -17.79 -46.92
CA PRO A 929 44.21 -16.97 -46.00
C PRO A 929 45.05 -15.95 -45.22
N SER A 930 44.39 -15.11 -44.40
CA SER A 930 44.85 -14.49 -43.12
C SER A 930 44.13 -13.14 -42.94
N LYS A 931 43.92 -12.55 -41.76
CA LYS A 931 44.03 -12.84 -40.32
C LYS A 931 43.40 -11.63 -39.61
N ASP A 932 42.87 -11.84 -38.40
CA ASP A 932 42.85 -10.91 -37.23
C ASP A 932 42.27 -9.49 -37.41
N ALA A 933 41.62 -8.82 -36.46
CA ALA A 933 41.17 -9.03 -35.09
C ALA A 933 40.02 -8.02 -34.89
N GLY A 934 38.97 -8.33 -34.13
CA GLY A 934 38.91 -7.90 -32.73
C GLY A 934 38.40 -6.45 -32.57
N LYS A 935 37.20 -6.29 -31.99
CA LYS A 935 36.96 -5.43 -30.82
C LYS A 935 35.50 -5.51 -30.36
N ARG A 936 35.34 -6.12 -29.18
CA ARG A 936 34.26 -5.86 -28.23
C ARG A 936 34.19 -4.35 -27.97
N LYS A 937 32.99 -3.78 -27.98
CA LYS A 937 32.64 -2.63 -27.14
C LYS A 937 31.27 -2.86 -26.52
N THR A 938 31.32 -3.09 -25.22
CA THR A 938 30.31 -2.86 -24.20
C THR A 938 29.79 -1.42 -24.23
N ALA A 939 28.48 -1.23 -24.12
CA ALA A 939 27.81 -0.01 -23.65
C ALA A 939 26.49 -0.48 -23.00
N ILE A 940 26.50 -0.69 -21.69
CA ILE A 940 25.96 0.23 -20.67
C ILE A 940 24.44 0.42 -20.83
N PHE A 941 23.77 -0.38 -20.00
CA PHE A 941 22.39 -0.28 -19.56
C PHE A 941 22.09 1.10 -18.97
N LEU A 942 20.98 1.71 -19.38
CA LEU A 942 20.13 2.59 -18.56
C LEU A 942 18.80 2.76 -19.32
N GLU A 943 17.72 2.14 -18.84
CA GLU A 943 16.50 2.86 -18.46
C GLU A 943 15.45 1.91 -17.88
N LYS A 944 14.97 2.32 -16.69
CA LYS A 944 13.85 1.78 -15.95
C LYS A 944 12.61 2.53 -16.43
N ASN A 945 11.51 1.84 -16.72
CA ASN A 945 10.17 2.43 -16.67
C ASN A 945 9.32 1.62 -15.69
N GLY A 946 9.46 1.97 -14.41
CA GLY A 946 8.50 1.65 -13.37
C GLY A 946 7.65 2.89 -13.09
N PHE A 947 6.38 2.67 -12.75
CA PHE A 947 5.39 3.67 -12.37
C PHE A 947 5.87 4.60 -11.25
N PHE A 948 6.58 5.69 -11.57
CA PHE A 948 6.78 6.87 -10.74
C PHE A 948 7.12 8.06 -11.64
N LYS A 949 6.23 9.06 -11.72
CA LYS A 949 6.50 10.35 -12.39
C LYS A 949 7.34 11.24 -11.46
N PRO A 950 8.17 12.12 -12.03
CA PRO A 950 8.34 13.46 -11.48
C PRO A 950 7.85 14.54 -12.47
N GLU A 951 7.52 15.68 -11.89
CA GLU A 951 6.78 16.81 -12.44
C GLU A 951 7.60 17.72 -13.38
N SER A 952 6.88 18.75 -13.82
CA SER A 952 7.15 19.87 -14.73
C SER A 952 8.56 20.45 -14.74
N LYS A 953 9.05 20.68 -15.97
CA LYS A 953 10.16 21.61 -16.24
C LYS A 953 9.62 23.04 -16.19
N ASP A 954 10.00 23.79 -15.16
CA ASP A 954 10.06 25.24 -15.24
C ASP A 954 11.31 25.66 -16.01
N SER A 955 11.10 26.61 -16.91
CA SER A 955 12.09 27.30 -17.69
C SER A 955 12.78 28.36 -16.83
N ASP A 956 14.08 28.24 -16.67
CA ASP A 956 15.03 29.35 -16.71
C ASP A 956 16.44 28.78 -16.50
N GLU A 957 17.29 28.86 -17.52
CA GLU A 957 18.63 29.42 -17.30
C GLU A 957 19.41 29.64 -18.60
N LYS A 958 20.24 30.69 -18.48
CA LYS A 958 21.03 31.38 -19.48
C LYS A 958 22.12 30.50 -20.10
N VAL A 959 22.18 30.56 -21.42
CA VAL A 959 23.37 30.66 -22.29
C VAL A 959 24.73 30.68 -21.56
N THR A 960 25.58 29.68 -21.80
CA THR A 960 26.87 29.84 -22.51
C THR A 960 27.52 28.48 -22.83
N PRO A 961 28.32 28.38 -23.91
CA PRO A 961 28.76 27.11 -24.48
C PRO A 961 30.20 26.75 -24.07
N LEU A 962 30.50 25.46 -23.94
CA LEU A 962 31.88 24.96 -24.06
C LEU A 962 31.87 23.57 -24.70
N GLU A 963 32.40 23.57 -25.91
CA GLU A 963 32.78 22.43 -26.71
C GLU A 963 33.86 21.58 -26.03
N ASN A 964 33.97 20.35 -26.52
CA ASN A 964 35.13 19.47 -26.56
C ASN A 964 35.23 18.30 -25.57
N MET A 965 35.16 17.13 -26.22
CA MET A 965 36.02 15.95 -26.08
C MET A 965 35.41 14.68 -25.46
N PHE A 966 35.10 13.77 -26.39
CA PHE A 966 34.95 12.33 -26.25
C PHE A 966 36.02 11.66 -25.37
N SER A 967 35.56 10.74 -24.52
CA SER A 967 36.20 9.42 -24.31
C SER A 967 35.16 8.40 -23.83
#